data_AF-A0AA95JAM3-F1
#
_entry.id   AF-A0AA95JAM3-F1
#
_cell.length_a   1.000
_cell.length_b   1.000
_cell.length_c   1.000
_cell.angle_alpha   90.00
_cell.angle_beta   90.00
_cell.angle_gamma   90.00
#
_symmetry.space_group_name_H-M   'P 1'
#
loop_
_entity.id
_entity.type
_entity.pdbx_description
1 polymer ?
#
loop_
_entity_poly.entity_id
_entity_poly.type
_entity_poly.pdbx_seq_one_letter_code
_entity_poly.pdbx_strand_id
1 'polypeptide(L)'
;MHQNKGKRLSWLFRIVLLCLGMLAFAIFITYSMRTERSSYKPVREALEEVQSSTNIKSQYDVIVVGTDPEGVIAAISAARNDLKVLLIETRERDRLGGLMTIGWLNSLDMNISPKRAWFWQSPGQLNRGIFIEWYKEIRGTSFDVVHAANVFHHMVQAEPNIDLLMNVKQAMPIVNNSTVVGMSFDTVAGERQEVAAGTVIDATQDADIAAAAGVPYTVGRGDIGEPDVQMAVTLVIKLNGVTNEAWEALQEDAEGYDSRSIWGYPDARDYESSKPDRVRMRSLNIGREDGDSILINSMQIYGIDPLDPESLAEGLKLGEEEAPRIVAYLQGKYKPFKELNYAGVAPELYVRETRHIEGEYRLTLVDVMDNRDHWDAISYGSYEVDIQSVDAKAAGAIMMNPKQYGVPFRSLVPLKVDGLLVVGRSASFDSLPHGSARVIPLGMATGEAAGAAAKLIKERGITFRELSRSETDIADLRKHLEDQGMDLQMEKFAAPDYTKHKDYAGLLTATSLYITIGGYNNDSWALDKESNSKRFFNALRTLQKRFPDSIQQVKISSSSLGLTSDQPLSAEQSAEIILKVTGNSDASSKTAMQTLVDMGWIRATTVEGFEDLNQLTNGDTFMLIRDLVNNVAGVTYE
;
A
#
# COMPACT_ATOMS: atom_id res chain seq x y z
N MET A 1 -39.45 31.32 56.59
CA MET A 1 -38.91 29.99 56.20
C MET A 1 -39.63 29.31 55.03
N HIS A 2 -40.74 29.83 54.49
CA HIS A 2 -41.51 29.17 53.42
C HIS A 2 -41.14 29.50 51.95
N GLN A 3 -40.39 30.57 51.68
CA GLN A 3 -40.04 30.96 50.29
C GLN A 3 -38.88 30.16 49.66
N ASN A 4 -38.09 29.40 50.44
CA ASN A 4 -36.94 28.65 49.92
C ASN A 4 -37.25 27.21 49.48
N LYS A 5 -38.43 26.66 49.85
CA LYS A 5 -38.84 25.31 49.45
C LYS A 5 -39.28 25.25 47.98
N GLY A 6 -40.00 26.26 47.47
CA GLY A 6 -40.48 26.29 46.09
C GLY A 6 -39.37 26.38 45.04
N LYS A 7 -38.31 27.15 45.30
CA LYS A 7 -37.14 27.27 44.41
C LYS A 7 -36.30 25.98 44.36
N ARG A 8 -36.11 25.30 45.50
CA ARG A 8 -35.44 23.99 45.55
C ARG A 8 -36.21 22.90 44.82
N LEU A 9 -37.54 22.88 44.96
CA LEU A 9 -38.39 21.90 44.26
C LEU A 9 -38.39 22.13 42.74
N SER A 10 -38.41 23.38 42.29
CA SER A 10 -38.28 23.74 40.87
C SER A 10 -36.91 23.37 40.29
N TRP A 11 -35.83 23.50 41.07
CA TRP A 11 -34.48 23.15 40.64
C TRP A 11 -34.28 21.64 40.55
N LEU A 12 -34.75 20.89 41.56
CA LEU A 12 -34.78 19.42 41.54
C LEU A 12 -35.62 18.89 40.37
N PHE A 13 -36.77 19.50 40.08
CA PHE A 13 -37.62 19.11 38.94
C PHE A 13 -36.91 19.33 37.58
N ARG A 14 -36.17 20.44 37.43
CA ARG A 14 -35.36 20.69 36.22
C ARG A 14 -34.22 19.70 36.05
N ILE A 15 -33.55 19.30 37.16
CA ILE A 15 -32.50 18.28 37.12
C ILE A 15 -33.09 16.92 36.73
N VAL A 16 -34.23 16.54 37.31
CA VAL A 16 -34.90 15.28 36.95
C VAL A 16 -35.30 15.27 35.47
N LEU A 17 -35.84 16.37 34.94
CA LEU A 17 -36.13 16.50 33.50
C LEU A 17 -34.88 16.39 32.63
N LEU A 18 -33.77 17.00 33.04
CA LEU A 18 -32.47 16.89 32.34
C LEU A 18 -31.93 15.46 32.36
N CYS A 19 -31.98 14.79 33.51
CA CYS A 19 -31.58 13.39 33.64
C CYS A 19 -32.47 12.45 32.82
N LEU A 20 -33.78 12.67 32.80
CA LEU A 20 -34.71 11.91 31.98
C LEU A 20 -34.49 12.17 30.48
N GLY A 21 -34.18 13.41 30.10
CA GLY A 21 -33.82 13.77 28.73
C GLY A 21 -32.51 13.11 28.27
N MET A 22 -31.48 13.12 29.12
CA MET A 22 -30.21 12.43 28.85
C MET A 22 -30.39 10.91 28.78
N LEU A 23 -31.22 10.33 29.66
CA LEU A 23 -31.52 8.90 29.64
C LEU A 23 -32.33 8.51 28.39
N ALA A 24 -33.34 9.30 28.01
CA ALA A 24 -34.10 9.08 26.79
C ALA A 24 -33.23 9.22 25.54
N PHE A 25 -32.30 10.19 25.54
CA PHE A 25 -31.32 10.36 24.47
C PHE A 25 -30.33 9.20 24.41
N ALA A 26 -29.81 8.72 25.54
CA ALA A 26 -28.94 7.55 25.61
C ALA A 26 -29.67 6.27 25.17
N ILE A 27 -30.94 6.08 25.56
CA ILE A 27 -31.78 4.99 25.08
C ILE A 27 -32.03 5.12 23.58
N PHE A 28 -32.33 6.32 23.07
CA PHE A 28 -32.51 6.56 21.64
C PHE A 28 -31.24 6.30 20.83
N ILE A 29 -30.08 6.73 21.32
CA ILE A 29 -28.77 6.43 20.70
C ILE A 29 -28.52 4.93 20.74
N THR A 30 -28.67 4.28 21.89
CA THR A 30 -28.46 2.83 22.02
C THR A 30 -29.43 2.05 21.14
N TYR A 31 -30.69 2.49 21.06
CA TYR A 31 -31.70 1.92 20.18
C TYR A 31 -31.36 2.16 18.72
N SER A 32 -30.96 3.38 18.32
CA SER A 32 -30.62 3.74 16.94
C SER A 32 -29.37 3.00 16.46
N MET A 33 -28.32 2.94 17.28
CA MET A 33 -27.11 2.15 17.05
C MET A 33 -27.41 0.64 16.98
N ARG A 34 -28.41 0.17 17.73
CA ARG A 34 -28.84 -1.24 17.71
C ARG A 34 -29.77 -1.55 16.54
N THR A 35 -30.57 -0.59 16.07
CA THR A 35 -31.44 -0.75 14.89
C THR A 35 -30.65 -0.62 13.59
N GLU A 36 -29.63 0.25 13.51
CA GLU A 36 -28.67 0.25 12.39
C GLU A 36 -27.91 -1.08 12.30
N ARG A 37 -27.66 -1.75 13.45
CA ARG A 37 -27.05 -3.09 13.50
C ARG A 37 -28.01 -4.25 13.21
N SER A 38 -29.33 -4.06 13.24
CA SER A 38 -30.31 -5.17 13.38
C SER A 38 -31.27 -5.35 12.20
N SER A 39 -31.48 -4.37 11.32
CA SER A 39 -32.60 -4.41 10.37
C SER A 39 -32.27 -4.89 8.95
N TYR A 40 -31.01 -5.14 8.59
CA TYR A 40 -30.65 -5.53 7.23
C TYR A 40 -29.96 -6.91 7.20
N LYS A 41 -30.67 -7.90 6.67
CA LYS A 41 -30.11 -9.17 6.21
C LYS A 41 -29.98 -9.08 4.70
N PRO A 42 -28.85 -8.63 4.14
CA PRO A 42 -28.66 -8.72 2.71
C PRO A 42 -28.75 -10.19 2.31
N VAL A 43 -29.70 -10.49 1.42
CA VAL A 43 -29.73 -11.75 0.71
C VAL A 43 -28.61 -11.67 -0.30
N ARG A 44 -27.74 -12.67 -0.33
CA ARG A 44 -26.63 -12.73 -1.27
C ARG A 44 -27.15 -12.58 -2.70
N GLU A 45 -26.62 -11.58 -3.39
CA GLU A 45 -26.97 -11.29 -4.78
C GLU A 45 -26.32 -12.32 -5.71
N ALA A 46 -26.94 -12.55 -6.87
CA ALA A 46 -26.30 -13.31 -7.93
C ALA A 46 -25.29 -12.41 -8.65
N LEU A 47 -24.18 -13.00 -9.13
CA LEU A 47 -23.26 -12.27 -9.99
C LEU A 47 -23.95 -11.98 -11.32
N GLU A 48 -23.92 -10.72 -11.73
CA GLU A 48 -24.44 -10.30 -13.02
C GLU A 48 -23.43 -10.61 -14.13
N GLU A 49 -23.94 -11.01 -15.29
CA GLU A 49 -23.10 -11.35 -16.44
C GLU A 49 -22.50 -10.09 -17.06
N VAL A 50 -21.17 -10.00 -17.07
CA VAL A 50 -20.44 -8.90 -17.73
C VAL A 50 -20.25 -9.22 -19.20
N GLN A 51 -20.88 -8.44 -20.08
CA GLN A 51 -20.81 -8.63 -21.54
C GLN A 51 -19.81 -7.66 -22.18
N SER A 52 -18.99 -8.18 -23.08
CA SER A 52 -18.14 -7.36 -23.95
C SER A 52 -18.96 -6.62 -25.01
N SER A 53 -18.56 -5.39 -25.32
CA SER A 53 -19.01 -4.64 -26.48
C SER A 53 -18.73 -5.40 -27.77
N THR A 54 -19.74 -5.52 -28.63
CA THR A 54 -19.63 -6.24 -29.91
C THR A 54 -19.07 -5.38 -31.04
N ASN A 55 -19.00 -4.06 -30.87
CA ASN A 55 -18.58 -3.12 -31.91
C ASN A 55 -17.46 -2.21 -31.42
N ILE A 56 -16.24 -2.71 -31.49
CA ILE A 56 -15.05 -1.95 -31.11
C ILE A 56 -14.67 -1.00 -32.25
N LYS A 57 -14.54 0.28 -31.93
CA LYS A 57 -14.19 1.35 -32.89
C LYS A 57 -12.73 1.24 -33.30
N SER A 58 -12.37 1.81 -34.46
CA SER A 58 -10.97 1.88 -34.89
C SER A 58 -10.14 2.92 -34.13
N GLN A 59 -10.80 3.83 -33.40
CA GLN A 59 -10.14 4.90 -32.66
C GLN A 59 -10.94 5.26 -31.40
N TYR A 60 -10.21 5.49 -30.30
CA TYR A 60 -10.72 6.01 -29.04
C TYR A 60 -9.92 7.24 -28.60
N ASP A 61 -10.48 8.01 -27.68
CA ASP A 61 -9.73 9.07 -27.02
C ASP A 61 -8.77 8.48 -25.98
N VAL A 62 -9.27 7.49 -25.23
CA VAL A 62 -8.53 6.80 -24.16
C VAL A 62 -8.75 5.29 -24.30
N ILE A 63 -7.68 4.52 -24.20
CA ILE A 63 -7.76 3.08 -23.93
C ILE A 63 -7.25 2.83 -22.52
N VAL A 64 -8.04 2.18 -21.68
CA VAL A 64 -7.63 1.73 -20.35
C VAL A 64 -7.47 0.22 -20.38
N VAL A 65 -6.34 -0.29 -19.89
CA VAL A 65 -6.04 -1.72 -19.89
C VAL A 65 -5.90 -2.19 -18.45
N GLY A 66 -6.75 -3.15 -18.03
CA GLY A 66 -6.89 -3.66 -16.67
C GLY A 66 -8.22 -3.26 -16.03
N THR A 67 -8.92 -4.22 -15.41
CA THR A 67 -10.21 -3.98 -14.72
C THR A 67 -10.15 -4.19 -13.20
N ASP A 68 -8.95 -4.10 -12.63
CA ASP A 68 -8.77 -3.81 -11.21
C ASP A 68 -9.37 -2.42 -10.88
N PRO A 69 -9.67 -2.12 -9.60
CA PRO A 69 -10.45 -0.95 -9.22
C PRO A 69 -9.94 0.37 -9.83
N GLU A 70 -8.62 0.61 -9.83
CA GLU A 70 -7.99 1.78 -10.44
C GLU A 70 -8.27 1.93 -11.94
N GLY A 71 -8.30 0.84 -12.70
CA GLY A 71 -8.58 0.85 -14.13
C GLY A 71 -10.06 1.13 -14.42
N VAL A 72 -10.95 0.54 -13.63
CA VAL A 72 -12.39 0.83 -13.70
C VAL A 72 -12.65 2.32 -13.42
N ILE A 73 -12.02 2.87 -12.37
CA ILE A 73 -12.18 4.30 -12.04
C ILE A 73 -11.56 5.20 -13.10
N ALA A 74 -10.40 4.85 -13.66
CA ALA A 74 -9.79 5.62 -14.75
C ALA A 74 -10.69 5.70 -15.99
N ALA A 75 -11.33 4.58 -16.35
CA ALA A 75 -12.27 4.53 -17.47
C ALA A 75 -13.52 5.38 -17.20
N ILE A 76 -14.11 5.28 -16.01
CA ILE A 76 -15.27 6.10 -15.61
C ILE A 76 -14.92 7.58 -15.59
N SER A 77 -13.77 7.95 -15.01
CA SER A 77 -13.31 9.34 -14.98
C SER A 77 -13.12 9.90 -16.40
N ALA A 78 -12.44 9.17 -17.29
CA ALA A 78 -12.30 9.58 -18.69
C ALA A 78 -13.67 9.73 -19.37
N ALA A 79 -14.59 8.81 -19.14
CA ALA A 79 -15.93 8.82 -19.71
C ALA A 79 -16.77 10.02 -19.23
N ARG A 80 -16.77 10.31 -17.92
CA ARG A 80 -17.44 11.48 -17.32
C ARG A 80 -16.82 12.81 -17.74
N ASN A 81 -15.63 12.77 -18.33
CA ASN A 81 -14.96 13.88 -19.00
C ASN A 81 -15.24 13.94 -20.52
N ASP A 82 -16.33 13.30 -20.96
CA ASP A 82 -16.82 13.24 -22.35
C ASP A 82 -15.85 12.57 -23.35
N LEU A 83 -14.94 11.72 -22.88
CA LEU A 83 -14.01 10.98 -23.73
C LEU A 83 -14.63 9.67 -24.20
N LYS A 84 -14.31 9.24 -25.43
CA LYS A 84 -14.62 7.88 -25.89
C LYS A 84 -13.60 6.92 -25.33
N VAL A 85 -14.04 5.95 -24.54
CA VAL A 85 -13.17 5.04 -23.80
C VAL A 85 -13.32 3.61 -24.30
N LEU A 86 -12.20 2.91 -24.43
CA LEU A 86 -12.15 1.46 -24.53
C LEU A 86 -11.51 0.92 -23.24
N LEU A 87 -12.26 0.14 -22.45
CA LEU A 87 -11.77 -0.54 -21.26
C LEU A 87 -11.53 -2.02 -21.59
N ILE A 88 -10.32 -2.51 -21.33
CA ILE A 88 -9.88 -3.86 -21.71
C ILE A 88 -9.50 -4.67 -20.47
N GLU A 89 -10.00 -5.89 -20.32
CA GLU A 89 -9.47 -6.89 -19.38
C GLU A 89 -8.64 -7.93 -20.14
N THR A 90 -7.39 -8.12 -19.75
CA THR A 90 -6.43 -9.02 -20.40
C THR A 90 -6.29 -10.37 -19.70
N ARG A 91 -6.77 -10.50 -18.46
CA ARG A 91 -6.82 -11.74 -17.69
C ARG A 91 -8.15 -12.46 -17.92
N GLU A 92 -8.15 -13.77 -17.71
CA GLU A 92 -9.38 -14.59 -17.84
C GLU A 92 -10.26 -14.41 -16.59
N ARG A 93 -11.21 -13.47 -16.65
CA ARG A 93 -12.13 -13.08 -15.57
C ARG A 93 -13.59 -13.01 -16.05
N ASP A 94 -14.51 -13.28 -15.12
CA ASP A 94 -15.96 -13.23 -15.34
C ASP A 94 -16.62 -11.95 -14.78
N ARG A 95 -15.82 -11.07 -14.16
CA ARG A 95 -16.30 -9.89 -13.43
C ARG A 95 -15.24 -8.78 -13.38
N LEU A 96 -15.67 -7.58 -13.02
CA LEU A 96 -14.80 -6.42 -12.76
C LEU A 96 -14.34 -6.36 -11.29
N GLY A 97 -13.32 -5.54 -11.02
CA GLY A 97 -12.84 -5.25 -9.67
C GLY A 97 -11.62 -6.04 -9.23
N GLY A 98 -11.09 -6.91 -10.10
CA GLY A 98 -9.81 -7.61 -9.93
C GLY A 98 -9.59 -8.16 -8.53
N LEU A 99 -8.48 -7.76 -7.90
CA LEU A 99 -8.07 -8.28 -6.59
C LEU A 99 -9.17 -8.26 -5.51
N MET A 100 -10.06 -7.26 -5.52
CA MET A 100 -11.13 -7.11 -4.54
C MET A 100 -12.25 -8.14 -4.73
N THR A 101 -12.51 -8.56 -5.97
CA THR A 101 -13.67 -9.38 -6.33
C THR A 101 -13.30 -10.81 -6.70
N ILE A 102 -12.20 -11.01 -7.45
CA ILE A 102 -11.71 -12.34 -7.86
C ILE A 102 -10.59 -12.85 -6.95
N GLY A 103 -9.74 -11.95 -6.41
CA GLY A 103 -8.76 -12.30 -5.39
C GLY A 103 -9.33 -12.39 -3.97
N TRP A 104 -10.62 -12.08 -3.82
CA TRP A 104 -11.35 -12.05 -2.54
C TRP A 104 -10.68 -11.20 -1.45
N LEU A 105 -9.96 -10.15 -1.84
CA LEU A 105 -9.47 -9.14 -0.89
C LEU A 105 -10.64 -8.27 -0.43
N ASN A 106 -11.51 -8.81 0.40
CA ASN A 106 -12.76 -8.15 0.76
C ASN A 106 -12.66 -7.23 1.96
N SER A 107 -11.46 -6.72 2.27
CA SER A 107 -11.20 -5.76 3.35
C SER A 107 -10.29 -4.65 2.84
N LEU A 108 -10.69 -3.41 3.07
CA LEU A 108 -9.99 -2.21 2.63
C LEU A 108 -8.98 -1.73 3.66
N ASP A 109 -7.75 -1.53 3.19
CA ASP A 109 -6.75 -0.72 3.86
C ASP A 109 -7.04 0.77 3.56
N MET A 110 -7.47 1.52 4.57
CA MET A 110 -8.02 2.87 4.42
C MET A 110 -6.98 3.97 4.67
N ASN A 111 -6.96 4.98 3.81
CA ASN A 111 -6.30 6.25 4.09
C ASN A 111 -7.25 7.17 4.89
N ILE A 112 -6.86 7.48 6.12
CA ILE A 112 -7.64 8.26 7.07
C ILE A 112 -7.09 9.68 7.16
N SER A 113 -7.98 10.68 7.13
CA SER A 113 -7.61 12.08 7.23
C SER A 113 -7.13 12.42 8.64
N PRO A 114 -6.03 13.20 8.78
CA PRO A 114 -5.59 13.70 10.08
C PRO A 114 -6.50 14.82 10.62
N LYS A 115 -7.51 15.29 9.85
CA LYS A 115 -8.53 16.24 10.33
C LYS A 115 -9.15 15.71 11.62
N ARG A 116 -9.06 16.50 12.69
CA ARG A 116 -9.74 16.19 13.95
C ARG A 116 -11.23 16.06 13.70
N ALA A 117 -11.75 14.86 13.89
CA ALA A 117 -13.18 14.66 13.84
C ALA A 117 -13.82 15.45 15.00
N TRP A 118 -14.88 16.21 14.68
CA TRP A 118 -15.70 16.83 15.71
C TRP A 118 -16.34 15.73 16.56
N PHE A 119 -16.65 15.99 17.83
CA PHE A 119 -16.87 15.02 18.93
C PHE A 119 -17.95 13.93 18.77
N TRP A 120 -18.46 13.69 17.56
CA TRP A 120 -19.36 12.60 17.15
C TRP A 120 -19.06 12.00 15.77
N GLN A 121 -17.99 12.41 15.09
CA GLN A 121 -17.61 11.90 13.77
C GLN A 121 -16.35 11.04 13.89
N SER A 122 -16.24 10.00 13.06
CA SER A 122 -14.95 9.36 12.80
C SER A 122 -14.12 10.27 11.90
N PRO A 123 -12.77 10.19 11.93
CA PRO A 123 -11.97 10.92 10.95
C PRO A 123 -12.38 10.49 9.54
N GLY A 124 -12.52 11.46 8.63
CA GLY A 124 -12.98 11.20 7.27
C GLY A 124 -11.96 10.43 6.45
N GLN A 125 -12.40 9.78 5.38
CA GLN A 125 -11.52 9.19 4.38
C GLN A 125 -10.78 10.29 3.61
N LEU A 126 -9.48 10.08 3.33
CA LEU A 126 -8.71 11.00 2.47
C LEU A 126 -9.15 10.91 1.02
N ASN A 127 -9.27 9.69 0.50
CA ASN A 127 -9.65 9.48 -0.90
C ASN A 127 -11.17 9.69 -1.05
N ARG A 128 -11.56 10.58 -1.98
CA ARG A 128 -12.95 10.93 -2.31
C ARG A 128 -13.20 10.70 -3.82
N GLY A 129 -13.97 11.55 -4.48
CA GLY A 129 -14.33 11.37 -5.89
C GLY A 129 -15.11 10.08 -6.11
N ILE A 130 -14.84 9.40 -7.22
CA ILE A 130 -15.55 8.19 -7.64
C ILE A 130 -15.34 7.04 -6.64
N PHE A 131 -14.21 7.00 -5.91
CA PHE A 131 -14.00 6.02 -4.84
C PHE A 131 -15.12 6.05 -3.79
N ILE A 132 -15.58 7.24 -3.38
CA ILE A 132 -16.62 7.33 -2.33
C ILE A 132 -18.00 6.93 -2.85
N GLU A 133 -18.24 7.00 -4.16
CA GLU A 133 -19.46 6.47 -4.78
C GLU A 133 -19.51 4.95 -4.60
N TRP A 134 -18.44 4.27 -5.02
CA TRP A 134 -18.32 2.82 -4.87
C TRP A 134 -18.30 2.38 -3.40
N TYR A 135 -17.51 3.05 -2.55
CA TYR A 135 -17.36 2.73 -1.12
C TYR A 135 -18.70 2.79 -0.35
N LYS A 136 -19.59 3.72 -0.70
CA LYS A 136 -20.92 3.81 -0.08
C LYS A 136 -21.80 2.62 -0.46
N GLU A 137 -21.74 2.16 -1.70
CA GLU A 137 -22.54 1.04 -2.19
C GLU A 137 -22.11 -0.29 -1.57
N ILE A 138 -20.80 -0.51 -1.36
CA ILE A 138 -20.28 -1.74 -0.74
C ILE A 138 -20.45 -1.80 0.79
N ARG A 139 -20.93 -0.72 1.42
CA ARG A 139 -21.44 -0.67 2.82
C ARG A 139 -20.42 -1.03 3.91
N GLY A 140 -19.14 -0.71 3.73
CA GLY A 140 -18.16 -0.79 4.81
C GLY A 140 -16.73 -1.02 4.36
N THR A 141 -15.88 -1.26 5.35
CA THR A 141 -14.45 -1.61 5.19
C THR A 141 -14.28 -3.04 4.71
N SER A 142 -15.20 -3.94 5.05
CA SER A 142 -15.32 -5.25 4.41
C SER A 142 -16.68 -5.45 3.76
N PHE A 143 -16.74 -6.25 2.68
CA PHE A 143 -17.89 -6.32 1.79
C PHE A 143 -18.10 -7.71 1.19
N ASP A 144 -19.27 -7.90 0.55
CA ASP A 144 -19.55 -9.05 -0.30
C ASP A 144 -18.93 -8.84 -1.69
N VAL A 145 -18.10 -9.80 -2.12
CA VAL A 145 -17.32 -9.67 -3.37
C VAL A 145 -18.18 -9.73 -4.63
N VAL A 146 -19.36 -10.36 -4.57
CA VAL A 146 -20.30 -10.41 -5.69
C VAL A 146 -21.03 -9.07 -5.79
N HIS A 147 -21.52 -8.56 -4.67
CA HIS A 147 -22.13 -7.23 -4.66
C HIS A 147 -21.16 -6.15 -5.16
N ALA A 148 -19.92 -6.15 -4.66
CA ALA A 148 -18.89 -5.20 -5.11
C ALA A 148 -18.59 -5.30 -6.61
N ALA A 149 -18.58 -6.51 -7.17
CA ALA A 149 -18.41 -6.70 -8.62
C ALA A 149 -19.59 -6.14 -9.42
N ASN A 150 -20.82 -6.36 -8.95
CA ASN A 150 -22.02 -5.80 -9.56
C ASN A 150 -22.02 -4.27 -9.50
N VAL A 151 -21.58 -3.66 -8.39
CA VAL A 151 -21.45 -2.20 -8.28
C VAL A 151 -20.47 -1.66 -9.35
N PHE A 152 -19.29 -2.27 -9.53
CA PHE A 152 -18.39 -1.87 -10.61
C PHE A 152 -19.03 -2.03 -12.00
N HIS A 153 -19.75 -3.13 -12.21
CA HIS A 153 -20.46 -3.38 -13.46
C HIS A 153 -21.50 -2.29 -13.77
N HIS A 154 -22.33 -1.94 -12.79
CA HIS A 154 -23.34 -0.89 -12.91
C HIS A 154 -22.71 0.48 -13.15
N MET A 155 -21.62 0.80 -12.45
CA MET A 155 -20.90 2.06 -12.65
C MET A 155 -20.34 2.17 -14.07
N VAL A 156 -19.78 1.09 -14.65
CA VAL A 156 -19.33 1.09 -16.04
C VAL A 156 -20.50 1.20 -17.03
N GLN A 157 -21.59 0.47 -16.79
CA GLN A 157 -22.79 0.52 -17.66
C GLN A 157 -23.50 1.88 -17.66
N ALA A 158 -23.37 2.65 -16.58
CA ALA A 158 -23.92 3.99 -16.48
C ALA A 158 -23.25 4.99 -17.45
N GLU A 159 -22.07 4.66 -17.98
CA GLU A 159 -21.28 5.53 -18.86
C GLU A 159 -21.35 5.05 -20.34
N PRO A 160 -22.26 5.59 -21.16
CA PRO A 160 -22.56 5.07 -22.51
C PRO A 160 -21.42 5.24 -23.53
N ASN A 161 -20.37 5.97 -23.17
CA ASN A 161 -19.17 6.21 -23.96
C ASN A 161 -18.00 5.28 -23.61
N ILE A 162 -18.22 4.30 -22.73
CA ILE A 162 -17.28 3.19 -22.49
C ILE A 162 -17.68 1.99 -23.35
N ASP A 163 -16.75 1.50 -24.18
CA ASP A 163 -16.81 0.14 -24.70
C ASP A 163 -15.96 -0.77 -23.81
N LEU A 164 -16.55 -1.85 -23.29
CA LEU A 164 -15.85 -2.82 -22.44
C LEU A 164 -15.47 -4.05 -23.26
N LEU A 165 -14.25 -4.55 -23.13
CA LEU A 165 -13.80 -5.77 -23.77
C LEU A 165 -13.14 -6.69 -22.73
N MET A 166 -13.85 -7.75 -22.35
CA MET A 166 -13.37 -8.75 -21.40
C MET A 166 -12.54 -9.85 -22.07
N ASN A 167 -11.61 -10.45 -21.32
CA ASN A 167 -10.89 -11.67 -21.68
C ASN A 167 -10.08 -11.57 -22.98
N VAL A 168 -9.45 -10.41 -23.21
CA VAL A 168 -8.62 -10.15 -24.38
C VAL A 168 -7.28 -10.87 -24.27
N LYS A 169 -6.98 -11.69 -25.28
CA LYS A 169 -5.69 -12.37 -25.35
C LYS A 169 -4.68 -11.46 -26.07
N GLN A 170 -3.48 -11.36 -25.50
CA GLN A 170 -2.31 -10.70 -26.10
C GLN A 170 -2.52 -9.23 -26.49
N ALA A 171 -2.81 -8.35 -25.52
CA ALA A 171 -2.80 -6.91 -25.75
C ALA A 171 -1.37 -6.34 -25.76
N MET A 172 -1.02 -5.57 -26.80
CA MET A 172 0.30 -4.98 -27.00
C MET A 172 0.17 -3.49 -27.36
N PRO A 173 1.04 -2.61 -26.84
CA PRO A 173 1.04 -1.20 -27.22
C PRO A 173 1.52 -1.02 -28.66
N ILE A 174 0.89 -0.09 -29.37
CA ILE A 174 1.40 0.42 -30.66
C ILE A 174 2.27 1.63 -30.35
N VAL A 175 3.58 1.51 -30.56
CA VAL A 175 4.56 2.56 -30.22
C VAL A 175 5.13 3.21 -31.48
N ASN A 176 5.09 4.54 -31.54
CA ASN A 176 5.71 5.34 -32.59
C ASN A 176 6.63 6.38 -31.96
N ASN A 177 7.93 6.36 -32.27
CA ASN A 177 8.94 7.30 -31.74
C ASN A 177 8.89 7.47 -30.21
N SER A 178 8.81 6.36 -29.47
CA SER A 178 8.68 6.34 -28.00
C SER A 178 7.38 6.97 -27.47
N THR A 179 6.33 7.03 -28.28
CA THR A 179 4.98 7.43 -27.87
C THR A 179 4.02 6.28 -28.14
N VAL A 180 3.23 5.89 -27.14
CA VAL A 180 2.12 4.95 -27.32
C VAL A 180 0.98 5.68 -28.03
N VAL A 181 0.53 5.14 -29.16
CA VAL A 181 -0.50 5.76 -30.02
C VAL A 181 -1.74 4.88 -30.20
N GLY A 182 -1.81 3.77 -29.47
CA GLY A 182 -2.89 2.79 -29.58
C GLY A 182 -2.53 1.44 -28.99
N MET A 183 -3.43 0.49 -29.18
CA MET A 183 -3.30 -0.89 -28.74
C MET A 183 -3.57 -1.85 -29.89
N SER A 184 -2.91 -2.99 -29.87
CA SER A 184 -3.18 -4.12 -30.75
C SER A 184 -3.49 -5.34 -29.90
N PHE A 185 -4.56 -6.06 -30.24
CA PHE A 185 -5.02 -7.20 -29.46
C PHE A 185 -5.80 -8.19 -30.31
N ASP A 186 -5.90 -9.43 -29.84
CA ASP A 186 -6.69 -10.46 -30.50
C ASP A 186 -8.12 -10.45 -29.94
N THR A 187 -9.11 -10.39 -30.83
CA THR A 187 -10.52 -10.53 -30.47
C THR A 187 -10.83 -11.95 -30.01
N VAL A 188 -12.00 -12.16 -29.39
CA VAL A 188 -12.47 -13.52 -29.01
C VAL A 188 -12.56 -14.46 -30.22
N ALA A 189 -12.77 -13.92 -31.43
CA ALA A 189 -12.78 -14.68 -32.68
C ALA A 189 -11.36 -15.03 -33.20
N GLY A 190 -10.30 -14.55 -32.54
CA GLY A 190 -8.90 -14.76 -32.92
C GLY A 190 -8.39 -13.82 -34.01
N GLU A 191 -9.17 -12.81 -34.40
CA GLU A 191 -8.73 -11.78 -35.34
C GLU A 191 -7.96 -10.70 -34.61
N ARG A 192 -6.78 -10.32 -35.14
CA ARG A 192 -5.98 -9.23 -34.61
C ARG A 192 -6.59 -7.89 -34.99
N GLN A 193 -6.87 -7.07 -34.00
CA GLN A 193 -7.36 -5.71 -34.15
C GLN A 193 -6.28 -4.71 -33.75
N GLU A 194 -6.20 -3.61 -34.49
CA GLU A 194 -5.38 -2.45 -34.14
C GLU A 194 -6.31 -1.25 -33.93
N VAL A 195 -6.18 -0.61 -32.77
CA VAL A 195 -7.03 0.49 -32.34
C VAL A 195 -6.16 1.67 -31.97
N ALA A 196 -6.38 2.80 -32.66
CA ALA A 196 -5.69 4.05 -32.34
C ALA A 196 -6.26 4.68 -31.06
N ALA A 197 -5.40 5.35 -30.31
CA ALA A 197 -5.79 6.07 -29.09
C ALA A 197 -5.13 7.45 -29.04
N GLY A 198 -5.82 8.44 -28.49
CA GLY A 198 -5.18 9.68 -28.07
C GLY A 198 -4.20 9.42 -26.92
N THR A 199 -4.55 8.49 -26.04
CA THR A 199 -3.71 8.04 -24.94
C THR A 199 -4.10 6.63 -24.46
N VAL A 200 -3.16 5.96 -23.79
CA VAL A 200 -3.37 4.70 -23.08
C VAL A 200 -3.13 4.90 -21.57
N ILE A 201 -3.95 4.27 -20.74
CA ILE A 201 -3.73 4.15 -19.30
C ILE A 201 -3.51 2.67 -19.00
N ASP A 202 -2.29 2.33 -18.57
CA ASP A 202 -1.95 1.01 -18.08
C ASP A 202 -2.36 0.91 -16.61
N ALA A 203 -3.47 0.20 -16.40
CA ALA A 203 -3.99 -0.21 -15.10
C ALA A 203 -3.88 -1.73 -14.94
N THR A 204 -3.01 -2.40 -15.71
CA THR A 204 -2.72 -3.80 -15.50
C THR A 204 -2.01 -3.95 -14.16
N GLN A 205 -2.27 -5.06 -13.49
CA GLN A 205 -1.69 -5.35 -12.19
C GLN A 205 -0.16 -5.29 -12.16
N ASP A 206 0.50 -5.48 -13.32
CA ASP A 206 1.95 -5.68 -13.40
C ASP A 206 2.65 -4.73 -14.38
N ALA A 207 1.94 -3.66 -14.78
CA ALA A 207 2.37 -2.69 -15.79
C ALA A 207 2.87 -3.36 -17.09
N ASP A 208 2.12 -4.37 -17.57
CA ASP A 208 2.49 -5.18 -18.72
C ASP A 208 2.55 -4.34 -20.00
N ILE A 209 1.68 -3.33 -20.14
CA ILE A 209 1.66 -2.45 -21.31
C ILE A 209 2.84 -1.50 -21.27
N ALA A 210 3.17 -0.93 -20.11
CA ALA A 210 4.34 -0.09 -19.93
C ALA A 210 5.63 -0.87 -20.19
N ALA A 211 5.75 -2.08 -19.64
CA ALA A 211 6.89 -2.96 -19.88
C ALA A 211 7.04 -3.29 -21.37
N ALA A 212 5.94 -3.65 -22.05
CA ALA A 212 5.94 -3.91 -23.49
C ALA A 212 6.24 -2.67 -24.34
N ALA A 213 5.91 -1.47 -23.85
CA ALA A 213 6.23 -0.20 -24.50
C ALA A 213 7.71 0.24 -24.30
N GLY A 214 8.49 -0.49 -23.50
CA GLY A 214 9.89 -0.18 -23.21
C GLY A 214 10.09 0.83 -22.08
N VAL A 215 9.08 1.03 -21.22
CA VAL A 215 9.24 1.80 -19.99
C VAL A 215 10.23 1.07 -19.06
N PRO A 216 11.28 1.73 -18.55
CA PRO A 216 12.16 1.12 -17.56
C PRO A 216 11.45 0.91 -16.22
N TYR A 217 11.81 -0.15 -15.51
CA TYR A 217 11.22 -0.52 -14.23
C TYR A 217 12.19 -1.32 -13.36
N THR A 218 11.90 -1.37 -12.06
CA THR A 218 12.48 -2.34 -11.13
C THR A 218 11.45 -3.41 -10.78
N VAL A 219 11.88 -4.60 -10.36
CA VAL A 219 10.99 -5.66 -9.87
C VAL A 219 11.20 -5.83 -8.37
N GLY A 220 10.09 -5.91 -7.62
CA GLY A 220 10.14 -6.13 -6.18
C GLY A 220 11.05 -5.13 -5.48
N ARG A 221 12.00 -5.67 -4.74
CA ARG A 221 13.03 -4.93 -3.99
C ARG A 221 14.31 -4.68 -4.79
N GLY A 222 14.24 -4.72 -6.11
CA GLY A 222 15.40 -4.47 -6.98
C GLY A 222 15.95 -3.05 -6.85
N ASP A 223 15.08 -2.06 -6.62
CA ASP A 223 15.50 -0.70 -6.28
C ASP A 223 16.33 -0.69 -4.99
N ILE A 224 16.04 -1.63 -4.08
CA ILE A 224 16.77 -1.84 -2.83
C ILE A 224 17.92 -2.85 -2.82
N GLY A 225 18.42 -3.22 -4.00
CA GLY A 225 19.56 -4.13 -4.14
C GLY A 225 19.23 -5.59 -3.83
N GLU A 226 17.93 -5.93 -3.79
CA GLU A 226 17.43 -7.29 -3.59
C GLU A 226 16.49 -7.68 -4.76
N PRO A 227 16.99 -7.78 -6.01
CA PRO A 227 16.15 -7.95 -7.20
C PRO A 227 15.37 -9.27 -7.26
N ASP A 228 15.84 -10.30 -6.55
CA ASP A 228 15.20 -11.62 -6.48
C ASP A 228 14.27 -11.75 -5.27
N VAL A 229 13.99 -10.65 -4.56
CA VAL A 229 13.22 -10.66 -3.31
C VAL A 229 11.92 -9.88 -3.50
N GLN A 230 10.81 -10.55 -3.19
CA GLN A 230 9.46 -10.01 -3.26
C GLN A 230 8.66 -10.38 -2.03
N MET A 231 7.65 -9.56 -1.71
CA MET A 231 6.68 -9.88 -0.67
C MET A 231 5.89 -11.14 -1.01
N ALA A 232 5.54 -11.92 0.03
CA ALA A 232 4.69 -13.10 -0.13
C ALA A 232 3.36 -12.77 -0.80
N VAL A 233 2.93 -13.67 -1.69
CA VAL A 233 1.55 -13.67 -2.20
C VAL A 233 0.62 -14.26 -1.14
N THR A 234 -0.67 -13.98 -1.23
CA THR A 234 -1.68 -14.58 -0.33
C THR A 234 -2.77 -15.26 -1.13
N LEU A 235 -3.27 -16.38 -0.64
CA LEU A 235 -4.49 -16.99 -1.14
C LEU A 235 -5.57 -16.92 -0.05
N VAL A 236 -6.70 -16.27 -0.36
CA VAL A 236 -7.78 -16.05 0.61
C VAL A 236 -8.62 -17.32 0.75
N ILE A 237 -8.97 -17.67 1.99
CA ILE A 237 -9.78 -18.85 2.32
C ILE A 237 -11.22 -18.42 2.58
N LYS A 238 -12.20 -19.17 2.08
CA LYS A 238 -13.63 -18.95 2.37
C LYS A 238 -14.17 -20.00 3.31
N LEU A 239 -14.94 -19.56 4.31
CA LEU A 239 -15.74 -20.41 5.18
C LEU A 239 -17.23 -20.04 5.09
N ASN A 240 -18.11 -21.04 5.22
CA ASN A 240 -19.56 -20.87 5.30
C ASN A 240 -20.11 -21.30 6.68
N GLY A 241 -21.38 -21.01 6.93
CA GLY A 241 -22.08 -21.33 8.18
C GLY A 241 -21.89 -20.30 9.28
N VAL A 242 -21.42 -19.08 8.97
CA VAL A 242 -21.29 -18.02 9.99
C VAL A 242 -22.65 -17.45 10.36
N THR A 243 -23.20 -17.87 11.50
CA THR A 243 -24.39 -17.23 12.07
C THR A 243 -24.02 -15.89 12.71
N ASN A 244 -25.02 -15.11 13.11
CA ASN A 244 -24.77 -13.88 13.89
C ASN A 244 -24.07 -14.19 15.21
N GLU A 245 -24.46 -15.27 15.87
CA GLU A 245 -23.85 -15.72 17.12
C GLU A 245 -22.38 -16.15 16.90
N ALA A 246 -22.10 -16.86 15.80
CA ALA A 246 -20.72 -17.21 15.44
C ALA A 246 -19.88 -15.97 15.12
N TRP A 247 -20.46 -14.98 14.41
CA TRP A 247 -19.79 -13.71 14.13
C TRP A 247 -19.46 -12.91 15.39
N GLU A 248 -20.40 -12.84 16.34
CA GLU A 248 -20.16 -12.20 17.65
C GLU A 248 -19.09 -12.96 18.44
N ALA A 249 -19.12 -14.29 18.43
CA ALA A 249 -18.12 -15.10 19.13
C ALA A 249 -16.71 -14.97 18.51
N LEU A 250 -16.60 -14.78 17.19
CA LEU A 250 -15.32 -14.46 16.53
C LEU A 250 -14.72 -13.11 16.99
N GLN A 251 -15.46 -12.24 17.66
CA GLN A 251 -14.93 -10.98 18.17
C GLN A 251 -14.24 -11.14 19.53
N GLU A 252 -14.53 -12.22 20.27
CA GLU A 252 -14.04 -12.42 21.63
C GLU A 252 -12.52 -12.65 21.67
N ASP A 253 -11.98 -13.37 20.68
CA ASP A 253 -10.55 -13.70 20.57
C ASP A 253 -9.75 -12.67 19.74
N ALA A 254 -10.41 -11.62 19.24
CA ALA A 254 -9.83 -10.67 18.30
C ALA A 254 -9.20 -9.44 18.98
N GLU A 255 -8.11 -8.89 18.41
CA GLU A 255 -7.55 -7.61 18.87
C GLU A 255 -8.41 -6.41 18.43
N GLY A 256 -9.15 -6.52 17.33
CA GLY A 256 -10.04 -5.48 16.85
C GLY A 256 -11.09 -5.95 15.86
N TYR A 257 -12.19 -5.21 15.78
CA TYR A 257 -13.29 -5.51 14.86
C TYR A 257 -14.15 -4.27 14.58
N ASP A 258 -14.88 -4.32 13.47
CA ASP A 258 -16.01 -3.44 13.18
C ASP A 258 -17.25 -4.27 12.82
N SER A 259 -18.26 -3.67 12.17
CA SER A 259 -19.49 -4.38 11.82
C SER A 259 -19.29 -5.52 10.81
N ARG A 260 -18.26 -5.46 9.96
CA ARG A 260 -18.01 -6.40 8.85
C ARG A 260 -16.60 -6.97 8.83
N SER A 261 -15.69 -6.47 9.64
CA SER A 261 -14.28 -6.88 9.68
C SER A 261 -13.88 -7.32 11.07
N ILE A 262 -13.04 -8.35 11.18
CA ILE A 262 -12.38 -8.77 12.41
C ILE A 262 -10.89 -8.97 12.09
N TRP A 263 -10.01 -8.48 12.95
CA TRP A 263 -8.56 -8.63 12.80
C TRP A 263 -7.88 -8.89 14.14
N GLY A 264 -6.66 -9.44 14.07
CA GLY A 264 -5.84 -9.63 15.26
C GLY A 264 -6.11 -10.96 15.95
N TYR A 265 -5.42 -11.99 15.49
CA TYR A 265 -5.35 -13.33 16.05
C TYR A 265 -3.87 -13.75 16.04
N PRO A 266 -3.04 -13.21 16.94
CA PRO A 266 -1.60 -13.31 16.79
C PRO A 266 -1.10 -14.77 16.82
N ASP A 267 -1.77 -15.61 17.60
CA ASP A 267 -1.54 -17.03 17.82
C ASP A 267 -1.90 -17.89 16.60
N ALA A 268 -2.60 -17.35 15.60
CA ALA A 268 -2.85 -18.07 14.36
C ALA A 268 -1.53 -18.38 13.63
N ARG A 269 -0.48 -17.61 13.91
CA ARG A 269 0.90 -17.83 13.45
C ARG A 269 1.53 -19.12 13.96
N ASP A 270 0.97 -19.74 15.00
CA ASP A 270 1.47 -21.02 15.53
C ASP A 270 1.07 -22.22 14.64
N TYR A 271 0.32 -21.99 13.57
CA TYR A 271 0.02 -23.03 12.58
C TYR A 271 1.32 -23.54 11.93
N GLU A 272 1.58 -24.84 12.06
CA GLU A 272 2.68 -25.51 11.40
C GLU A 272 2.25 -26.02 10.02
N SER A 273 2.83 -25.44 8.97
CA SER A 273 2.52 -25.82 7.60
C SER A 273 3.06 -27.19 7.21
N SER A 274 2.39 -27.87 6.28
CA SER A 274 2.94 -29.05 5.59
C SER A 274 4.17 -28.74 4.73
N LYS A 275 4.39 -27.46 4.41
CA LYS A 275 5.51 -26.90 3.66
C LYS A 275 6.05 -25.65 4.39
N PRO A 276 6.74 -25.81 5.54
CA PRO A 276 7.07 -24.69 6.43
C PRO A 276 7.99 -23.62 5.81
N ASP A 277 8.75 -23.95 4.77
CA ASP A 277 9.58 -22.96 4.05
C ASP A 277 8.79 -22.19 2.97
N ARG A 278 7.56 -22.62 2.63
CA ARG A 278 6.78 -22.09 1.50
C ARG A 278 5.43 -21.54 1.90
N VAL A 279 4.83 -21.98 3.00
CA VAL A 279 3.55 -21.47 3.48
C VAL A 279 3.60 -21.15 4.97
N ARG A 280 3.02 -20.02 5.35
CA ARG A 280 2.87 -19.59 6.75
C ARG A 280 1.56 -18.85 6.95
N MET A 281 1.01 -18.94 8.16
CA MET A 281 -0.10 -18.08 8.58
C MET A 281 0.42 -16.81 9.26
N ARG A 282 -0.17 -15.66 8.92
CA ARG A 282 -0.04 -14.44 9.71
C ARG A 282 -1.21 -14.32 10.70
N SER A 283 -1.37 -13.15 11.32
CA SER A 283 -2.59 -12.83 12.06
C SER A 283 -3.82 -12.90 11.12
N LEU A 284 -4.98 -13.31 11.62
CA LEU A 284 -6.20 -13.39 10.82
C LEU A 284 -6.73 -11.99 10.52
N ASN A 285 -7.10 -11.75 9.25
CA ASN A 285 -8.00 -10.69 8.84
C ASN A 285 -9.23 -11.38 8.21
N ILE A 286 -10.40 -11.15 8.80
CA ILE A 286 -11.64 -11.81 8.46
C ILE A 286 -12.64 -10.76 7.98
N GLY A 287 -13.08 -10.87 6.73
CA GLY A 287 -14.10 -10.02 6.13
C GLY A 287 -15.42 -10.78 5.99
N ARG A 288 -16.51 -10.22 6.51
CA ARG A 288 -17.86 -10.77 6.42
C ARG A 288 -18.49 -10.48 5.06
N GLU A 289 -19.01 -11.52 4.42
CA GLU A 289 -19.82 -11.41 3.22
C GLU A 289 -21.32 -11.38 3.56
N ASP A 290 -22.16 -11.14 2.55
CA ASP A 290 -23.60 -11.21 2.73
C ASP A 290 -24.05 -12.68 2.80
N GLY A 291 -25.04 -12.97 3.64
CA GLY A 291 -25.43 -14.35 3.97
C GLY A 291 -24.60 -14.94 5.13
N ASP A 292 -24.08 -16.14 4.94
CA ASP A 292 -23.43 -16.97 5.97
C ASP A 292 -21.95 -17.27 5.67
N SER A 293 -21.29 -16.42 4.88
CA SER A 293 -19.89 -16.60 4.47
C SER A 293 -18.94 -15.58 5.10
N ILE A 294 -17.69 -15.99 5.33
CA ILE A 294 -16.56 -15.12 5.65
C ILE A 294 -15.37 -15.45 4.75
N LEU A 295 -14.51 -14.47 4.55
CA LEU A 295 -13.24 -14.56 3.84
C LEU A 295 -12.09 -14.31 4.81
N ILE A 296 -11.05 -15.12 4.76
CA ILE A 296 -9.89 -15.07 5.66
C ILE A 296 -8.64 -14.81 4.84
N ASN A 297 -8.11 -13.61 4.96
CA ASN A 297 -6.85 -13.19 4.38
C ASN A 297 -5.74 -13.39 5.42
N SER A 298 -4.99 -14.49 5.32
CA SER A 298 -3.92 -14.80 6.30
C SER A 298 -2.86 -15.80 5.82
N MET A 299 -3.15 -16.61 4.80
CA MET A 299 -2.20 -17.57 4.26
C MET A 299 -1.18 -16.87 3.36
N GLN A 300 0.09 -16.87 3.75
CA GLN A 300 1.21 -16.36 2.96
C GLN A 300 1.90 -17.51 2.24
N ILE A 301 2.19 -17.31 0.95
CA ILE A 301 2.89 -18.26 0.09
C ILE A 301 4.15 -17.58 -0.44
N TYR A 302 5.30 -18.23 -0.26
CA TYR A 302 6.62 -17.68 -0.56
C TYR A 302 7.24 -18.30 -1.82
N GLY A 303 8.21 -17.60 -2.41
CA GLY A 303 8.94 -18.07 -3.59
C GLY A 303 8.07 -18.20 -4.83
N ILE A 304 7.10 -17.29 -4.98
CA ILE A 304 6.24 -17.18 -6.16
C ILE A 304 6.70 -15.93 -6.90
N ASP A 305 7.26 -16.11 -8.09
CA ASP A 305 7.43 -15.04 -9.08
C ASP A 305 6.05 -14.71 -9.68
N PRO A 306 5.51 -13.49 -9.48
CA PRO A 306 4.20 -13.13 -10.00
C PRO A 306 4.19 -12.79 -11.49
N LEU A 307 5.35 -12.66 -12.12
CA LEU A 307 5.48 -12.41 -13.57
C LEU A 307 5.58 -13.70 -14.38
N ASP A 308 5.66 -14.86 -13.71
CA ASP A 308 5.67 -16.18 -14.32
C ASP A 308 4.33 -16.90 -14.08
N PRO A 309 3.54 -17.15 -15.13
CA PRO A 309 2.28 -17.89 -15.02
C PRO A 309 2.42 -19.30 -14.43
N GLU A 310 3.54 -20.00 -14.65
CA GLU A 310 3.75 -21.35 -14.09
C GLU A 310 3.97 -21.28 -12.57
N SER A 311 4.79 -20.32 -12.12
CA SER A 311 4.98 -20.00 -10.70
C SER A 311 3.66 -19.59 -10.01
N LEU A 312 2.82 -18.77 -10.64
CA LEU A 312 1.49 -18.42 -10.11
C LEU A 312 0.60 -19.67 -9.95
N ALA A 313 0.59 -20.57 -10.94
CA ALA A 313 -0.16 -21.81 -10.88
C ALA A 313 0.35 -22.75 -9.77
N GLU A 314 1.67 -22.81 -9.54
CA GLU A 314 2.28 -23.51 -8.41
C GLU A 314 1.77 -22.94 -7.08
N GLY A 315 1.77 -21.61 -6.93
CA GLY A 315 1.31 -20.93 -5.73
C GLY A 315 -0.16 -21.21 -5.42
N LEU A 316 -1.03 -21.17 -6.43
CA LEU A 316 -2.45 -21.52 -6.28
C LEU A 316 -2.62 -22.95 -5.77
N LYS A 317 -1.99 -23.91 -6.45
CA LYS A 317 -2.06 -25.33 -6.07
C LYS A 317 -1.56 -25.57 -4.64
N LEU A 318 -0.46 -24.94 -4.27
CA LEU A 318 0.11 -25.05 -2.93
C LEU A 318 -0.87 -24.52 -1.86
N GLY A 319 -1.50 -23.37 -2.13
CA GLY A 319 -2.50 -22.80 -1.23
C GLY A 319 -3.79 -23.64 -1.15
N GLU A 320 -4.25 -24.21 -2.26
CA GLU A 320 -5.40 -25.13 -2.31
C GLU A 320 -5.18 -26.39 -1.47
N GLU A 321 -3.98 -26.99 -1.56
CA GLU A 321 -3.60 -28.18 -0.79
C GLU A 321 -3.48 -27.87 0.72
N GLU A 322 -3.08 -26.65 1.07
CA GLU A 322 -2.83 -26.24 2.46
C GLU A 322 -4.09 -25.72 3.16
N ALA A 323 -5.00 -25.07 2.43
CA ALA A 323 -6.17 -24.40 3.01
C ALA A 323 -7.04 -25.31 3.91
N PRO A 324 -7.39 -26.57 3.54
CA PRO A 324 -8.15 -27.45 4.41
C PRO A 324 -7.45 -27.76 5.74
N ARG A 325 -6.10 -27.80 5.75
CA ARG A 325 -5.31 -28.03 6.97
C ARG A 325 -5.33 -26.82 7.89
N ILE A 326 -5.22 -25.63 7.31
CA ILE A 326 -5.39 -24.36 8.04
C ILE A 326 -6.79 -24.31 8.68
N VAL A 327 -7.83 -24.64 7.92
CA VAL A 327 -9.20 -24.66 8.45
C VAL A 327 -9.35 -25.66 9.60
N ALA A 328 -8.82 -26.87 9.46
CA ALA A 328 -8.84 -27.87 10.54
C ALA A 328 -8.10 -27.38 11.80
N TYR A 329 -6.97 -26.69 11.63
CA TYR A 329 -6.25 -26.07 12.74
C TYR A 329 -7.09 -24.97 13.42
N LEU A 330 -7.72 -24.07 12.64
CA LEU A 330 -8.57 -23.01 13.20
C LEU A 330 -9.78 -23.59 13.95
N GLN A 331 -10.43 -24.62 13.40
CA GLN A 331 -11.52 -25.35 14.06
C GLN A 331 -11.07 -26.04 15.36
N GLY A 332 -9.84 -26.55 15.41
CA GLY A 332 -9.26 -27.15 16.61
C GLY A 332 -8.88 -26.12 17.68
N LYS A 333 -8.38 -24.95 17.25
CA LYS A 333 -7.85 -23.90 18.13
C LYS A 333 -8.92 -22.96 18.67
N TYR A 334 -9.85 -22.51 17.83
CA TYR A 334 -10.81 -21.45 18.16
C TYR A 334 -12.22 -22.01 18.21
N LYS A 335 -12.91 -21.82 19.34
CA LYS A 335 -14.28 -22.31 19.54
C LYS A 335 -15.27 -21.81 18.47
N PRO A 336 -15.26 -20.53 18.04
CA PRO A 336 -16.20 -20.03 17.05
C PRO A 336 -16.05 -20.68 15.66
N PHE A 337 -14.88 -21.24 15.35
CA PHE A 337 -14.61 -21.85 14.04
C PHE A 337 -15.15 -23.27 13.91
N LYS A 338 -15.45 -23.97 15.01
CA LYS A 338 -15.78 -25.41 15.03
C LYS A 338 -16.94 -25.81 14.11
N GLU A 339 -17.95 -24.95 14.00
CA GLU A 339 -19.16 -25.22 13.21
C GLU A 339 -19.09 -24.61 11.80
N LEU A 340 -18.00 -23.91 11.46
CA LEU A 340 -17.80 -23.30 10.15
C LEU A 340 -17.27 -24.35 9.16
N ASN A 341 -17.74 -24.27 7.91
CA ASN A 341 -17.40 -25.24 6.87
C ASN A 341 -16.44 -24.63 5.85
N TYR A 342 -15.40 -25.37 5.45
CA TYR A 342 -14.54 -24.96 4.35
C TYR A 342 -15.32 -24.84 3.05
N ALA A 343 -15.19 -23.70 2.38
CA ALA A 343 -15.95 -23.35 1.17
C ALA A 343 -15.06 -22.96 -0.02
N GLY A 344 -13.76 -23.25 0.05
CA GLY A 344 -12.80 -23.03 -1.04
C GLY A 344 -11.80 -21.91 -0.77
N VAL A 345 -11.07 -21.56 -1.82
CA VAL A 345 -10.08 -20.48 -1.86
C VAL A 345 -10.37 -19.55 -3.04
N ALA A 346 -9.79 -18.36 -3.01
CA ALA A 346 -9.98 -17.37 -4.08
C ALA A 346 -9.49 -17.91 -5.44
N PRO A 347 -10.17 -17.60 -6.55
CA PRO A 347 -9.72 -17.98 -7.88
C PRO A 347 -8.38 -17.35 -8.32
N GLU A 348 -7.98 -16.22 -7.72
CA GLU A 348 -6.73 -15.52 -8.05
C GLU A 348 -5.87 -15.29 -6.79
N LEU A 349 -4.55 -15.39 -6.93
CA LEU A 349 -3.62 -15.02 -5.87
C LEU A 349 -3.65 -13.51 -5.61
N TYR A 350 -3.68 -13.13 -4.35
CA TYR A 350 -3.33 -11.78 -3.93
C TYR A 350 -1.82 -11.57 -4.04
N VAL A 351 -1.40 -11.06 -5.20
CA VAL A 351 -0.07 -10.50 -5.44
C VAL A 351 -0.02 -9.07 -4.91
N ARG A 352 1.05 -8.70 -4.21
CA ARG A 352 1.17 -7.34 -3.62
C ARG A 352 2.08 -6.42 -4.42
N GLU A 353 3.07 -6.99 -5.08
CA GLU A 353 4.21 -6.27 -5.62
C GLU A 353 4.77 -7.01 -6.83
N THR A 354 5.00 -6.29 -7.91
CA THR A 354 5.63 -6.81 -9.14
C THR A 354 6.61 -5.79 -9.70
N ARG A 355 6.23 -5.06 -10.76
CA ARG A 355 7.04 -4.01 -11.38
C ARG A 355 6.70 -2.66 -10.76
N HIS A 356 7.73 -1.85 -10.56
CA HIS A 356 7.65 -0.43 -10.24
C HIS A 356 8.29 0.36 -11.39
N ILE A 357 7.47 1.05 -12.18
CA ILE A 357 8.00 1.82 -13.32
C ILE A 357 8.92 2.95 -12.87
N GLU A 358 9.82 3.38 -13.75
CA GLU A 358 10.54 4.63 -13.61
C GLU A 358 9.75 5.75 -14.30
N GLY A 359 9.07 6.56 -13.50
CA GLY A 359 8.34 7.75 -13.94
C GLY A 359 9.18 9.03 -13.90
N GLU A 360 8.58 10.15 -14.28
CA GLU A 360 9.19 11.49 -14.13
C GLU A 360 9.46 11.87 -12.66
N TYR A 361 8.75 11.23 -11.73
CA TYR A 361 9.04 11.26 -10.32
C TYR A 361 8.84 9.87 -9.73
N ARG A 362 9.69 9.48 -8.78
CA ARG A 362 9.56 8.23 -8.05
C ARG A 362 9.30 8.56 -6.59
N LEU A 363 8.13 8.18 -6.08
CA LEU A 363 7.78 8.43 -4.68
C LEU A 363 8.77 7.69 -3.80
N THR A 364 9.43 8.40 -2.90
CA THR A 364 10.48 7.88 -2.04
C THR A 364 9.97 7.68 -0.62
N LEU A 365 10.70 6.91 0.19
CA LEU A 365 10.39 6.79 1.61
C LEU A 365 10.58 8.13 2.35
N VAL A 366 11.49 8.98 1.87
CA VAL A 366 11.70 10.33 2.43
C VAL A 366 10.42 11.16 2.31
N ASP A 367 9.74 11.12 1.16
CA ASP A 367 8.48 11.84 0.95
C ASP A 367 7.41 11.42 1.97
N VAL A 368 7.32 10.12 2.23
CA VAL A 368 6.36 9.55 3.20
C VAL A 368 6.75 9.92 4.64
N MET A 369 8.05 9.87 4.98
CA MET A 369 8.55 10.25 6.31
C MET A 369 8.38 11.74 6.60
N ASP A 370 8.62 12.59 5.60
CA ASP A 370 8.40 14.04 5.70
C ASP A 370 6.93 14.43 5.69
N ASN A 371 6.03 13.49 5.37
CA ASN A 371 4.62 13.79 5.12
C ASN A 371 4.50 14.87 4.04
N ARG A 372 5.29 14.71 2.98
CA ARG A 372 5.55 15.73 1.97
C ARG A 372 4.31 15.95 1.11
N ASP A 373 4.02 17.22 0.84
CA ASP A 373 3.05 17.62 -0.18
C ASP A 373 3.78 17.92 -1.49
N HIS A 374 3.06 17.84 -2.60
CA HIS A 374 3.60 18.13 -3.93
C HIS A 374 2.70 19.15 -4.62
N TRP A 375 3.32 20.09 -5.34
CA TRP A 375 2.58 21.06 -6.17
C TRP A 375 1.71 20.35 -7.21
N ASP A 376 2.12 19.15 -7.61
CA ASP A 376 1.42 18.25 -8.50
C ASP A 376 0.76 17.04 -7.82
N ALA A 377 0.47 17.10 -6.51
CA ALA A 377 -0.26 16.03 -5.84
C ALA A 377 -1.64 15.84 -6.49
N ILE A 378 -1.96 14.61 -6.90
CA ILE A 378 -3.26 14.23 -7.47
C ILE A 378 -4.05 13.28 -6.59
N SER A 379 -3.45 12.87 -5.46
CA SER A 379 -4.11 12.14 -4.39
C SER A 379 -3.26 12.20 -3.12
N TYR A 380 -3.82 11.76 -2.00
CA TYR A 380 -3.14 11.69 -0.71
C TYR A 380 -3.25 10.30 -0.09
N GLY A 381 -2.14 9.83 0.47
CA GLY A 381 -2.04 8.60 1.25
C GLY A 381 -1.79 8.90 2.73
N SER A 382 -2.20 7.98 3.60
CA SER A 382 -1.88 7.98 5.04
C SER A 382 -1.82 6.59 5.64
N TYR A 383 -1.98 5.53 4.83
CA TYR A 383 -1.82 4.17 5.29
C TYR A 383 -0.39 3.92 5.77
N GLU A 384 -0.24 3.04 6.73
CA GLU A 384 1.05 2.63 7.24
C GLU A 384 1.91 2.01 6.15
N VAL A 385 3.23 2.16 6.26
CA VAL A 385 4.15 1.53 5.32
C VAL A 385 4.29 0.05 5.71
N ASP A 386 3.33 -0.78 5.27
CA ASP A 386 3.26 -2.22 5.57
C ASP A 386 4.08 -3.04 4.56
N ILE A 387 5.17 -3.62 5.07
CA ILE A 387 6.07 -4.48 4.31
C ILE A 387 5.86 -5.92 4.76
N GLN A 388 5.30 -6.74 3.89
CA GLN A 388 5.04 -8.14 4.17
C GLN A 388 6.32 -8.99 4.13
N SER A 389 6.25 -10.14 4.78
CA SER A 389 7.40 -11.05 4.82
C SER A 389 7.76 -11.55 3.42
N VAL A 390 9.05 -11.77 3.22
CA VAL A 390 9.65 -12.29 1.98
C VAL A 390 10.02 -13.77 2.11
N ASP A 391 10.07 -14.30 3.33
CA ASP A 391 10.31 -15.71 3.62
C ASP A 391 9.50 -16.18 4.84
N ALA A 392 9.49 -17.50 5.08
CA ALA A 392 8.79 -18.06 6.22
C ALA A 392 9.47 -17.81 7.59
N LYS A 393 10.70 -17.29 7.61
CA LYS A 393 11.53 -17.14 8.82
C LYS A 393 11.24 -15.85 9.55
N ALA A 394 10.98 -14.76 8.83
CA ALA A 394 10.66 -13.46 9.39
C ALA A 394 9.16 -13.16 9.32
N ALA A 395 8.70 -12.23 10.16
CA ALA A 395 7.39 -11.60 9.98
C ALA A 395 7.56 -10.33 9.12
N GLY A 396 6.46 -9.88 8.52
CA GLY A 396 6.40 -8.53 7.96
C GLY A 396 6.54 -7.46 9.04
N ALA A 397 6.73 -6.22 8.63
CA ALA A 397 6.96 -5.08 9.51
C ALA A 397 6.22 -3.83 9.03
N ILE A 398 5.77 -3.02 9.99
CA ILE A 398 5.39 -1.64 9.74
C ILE A 398 6.65 -0.79 9.79
N MET A 399 7.03 -0.26 8.63
CA MET A 399 8.21 0.59 8.49
C MET A 399 8.02 1.91 9.22
N MET A 400 6.90 2.59 9.00
CA MET A 400 6.51 3.81 9.68
C MET A 400 5.04 4.13 9.42
N ASN A 401 4.48 5.05 10.19
CA ASN A 401 3.07 5.47 10.11
C ASN A 401 2.95 6.96 9.72
N PRO A 402 2.67 7.30 8.46
CA PRO A 402 2.50 8.69 8.04
C PRO A 402 1.16 9.27 8.52
N LYS A 403 1.06 10.59 8.56
CA LYS A 403 -0.20 11.34 8.79
C LYS A 403 -0.93 11.63 7.49
N GLN A 404 -0.20 12.13 6.49
CA GLN A 404 -0.70 12.41 5.15
C GLN A 404 0.51 12.71 4.24
N TYR A 405 0.58 12.15 3.04
CA TYR A 405 1.58 12.50 2.03
C TYR A 405 0.91 12.58 0.65
N GLY A 406 1.44 13.44 -0.22
CA GLY A 406 0.93 13.61 -1.58
C GLY A 406 1.53 12.58 -2.55
N VAL A 407 0.72 12.08 -3.47
CA VAL A 407 1.19 11.33 -4.64
C VAL A 407 1.22 12.28 -5.84
N PRO A 408 2.41 12.65 -6.37
CA PRO A 408 2.52 13.58 -7.48
C PRO A 408 2.07 12.96 -8.81
N PHE A 409 1.49 13.77 -9.71
CA PHE A 409 1.11 13.35 -11.06
C PHE A 409 2.29 12.76 -11.84
N ARG A 410 3.49 13.31 -11.64
CA ARG A 410 4.74 12.78 -12.22
C ARG A 410 5.02 11.31 -11.88
N SER A 411 4.44 10.74 -10.83
CA SER A 411 4.54 9.31 -10.52
C SER A 411 3.73 8.41 -11.46
N LEU A 412 2.77 8.96 -12.21
CA LEU A 412 1.99 8.23 -13.21
C LEU A 412 2.61 8.30 -14.61
N VAL A 413 3.53 9.26 -14.85
CA VAL A 413 4.07 9.58 -16.19
C VAL A 413 5.39 8.84 -16.41
N PRO A 414 5.48 7.88 -17.36
CA PRO A 414 6.72 7.17 -17.65
C PRO A 414 7.85 8.11 -18.12
N LEU A 415 9.08 7.85 -17.66
CA LEU A 415 10.21 8.75 -17.92
C LEU A 415 10.58 8.86 -19.41
N LYS A 416 10.55 7.73 -20.14
CA LYS A 416 11.07 7.63 -21.51
C LYS A 416 9.98 7.54 -22.59
N VAL A 417 8.77 7.12 -22.22
CA VAL A 417 7.68 6.83 -23.14
C VAL A 417 6.52 7.81 -22.91
N ASP A 418 5.98 8.39 -23.98
CA ASP A 418 4.79 9.26 -23.91
C ASP A 418 3.49 8.55 -24.32
N GLY A 419 2.38 9.27 -24.22
CA GLY A 419 1.05 8.76 -24.61
C GLY A 419 0.50 7.70 -23.66
N LEU A 420 1.21 7.41 -22.58
CA LEU A 420 0.92 6.38 -21.60
C LEU A 420 0.93 6.97 -20.18
N LEU A 421 -0.02 6.58 -19.34
CA LEU A 421 0.07 6.69 -17.88
C LEU A 421 0.05 5.29 -17.27
N VAL A 422 0.68 5.13 -16.10
CA VAL A 422 0.60 3.90 -15.29
C VAL A 422 -0.01 4.24 -13.94
N VAL A 423 -1.06 3.51 -13.55
CA VAL A 423 -1.79 3.72 -12.29
C VAL A 423 -1.74 2.48 -11.40
N GLY A 424 -2.22 2.62 -10.16
CA GLY A 424 -2.29 1.51 -9.22
C GLY A 424 -0.93 1.12 -8.65
N ARG A 425 -0.80 -0.14 -8.25
CA ARG A 425 0.37 -0.65 -7.51
C ARG A 425 1.69 -0.60 -8.30
N SER A 426 1.63 -0.55 -9.63
CA SER A 426 2.82 -0.55 -10.50
C SER A 426 3.28 0.84 -10.95
N ALA A 427 2.64 1.90 -10.47
CA ALA A 427 3.09 3.28 -10.67
C ALA A 427 4.50 3.54 -10.07
N SER A 428 5.05 4.72 -10.32
CA SER A 428 6.45 5.03 -10.00
C SER A 428 6.67 5.31 -8.51
N PHE A 429 6.86 4.22 -7.74
CA PHE A 429 7.16 4.23 -6.31
C PHE A 429 8.44 3.42 -6.02
N ASP A 430 9.24 3.83 -5.04
CA ASP A 430 10.23 2.92 -4.44
C ASP A 430 9.51 1.77 -3.71
N SER A 431 10.18 0.62 -3.56
CA SER A 431 9.56 -0.59 -2.98
C SER A 431 9.10 -0.40 -1.54
N LEU A 432 9.78 0.47 -0.78
CA LEU A 432 9.41 0.81 0.59
C LEU A 432 8.13 1.66 0.67
N PRO A 433 8.06 2.89 0.13
CA PRO A 433 6.83 3.71 0.18
C PRO A 433 5.64 3.05 -0.55
N HIS A 434 5.90 2.17 -1.52
CA HIS A 434 4.87 1.33 -2.14
C HIS A 434 4.04 0.54 -1.11
N GLY A 435 4.64 0.11 0.01
CA GLY A 435 3.93 -0.54 1.11
C GLY A 435 2.71 0.24 1.64
N SER A 436 2.75 1.58 1.51
CA SER A 436 1.63 2.48 1.77
C SER A 436 0.87 2.87 0.49
N ALA A 437 1.60 3.21 -0.58
CA ALA A 437 0.99 3.83 -1.76
C ALA A 437 0.11 2.86 -2.61
N ARG A 438 0.31 1.55 -2.45
CA ARG A 438 -0.40 0.51 -3.22
C ARG A 438 -1.85 0.25 -2.80
N VAL A 439 -2.32 0.87 -1.72
CA VAL A 439 -3.67 0.57 -1.20
C VAL A 439 -4.75 1.03 -2.18
N ILE A 440 -5.80 0.24 -2.30
CA ILE A 440 -6.85 0.40 -3.31
C ILE A 440 -7.51 1.79 -3.30
N PRO A 441 -7.84 2.42 -2.14
CA PRO A 441 -8.38 3.78 -2.16
C PRO A 441 -7.46 4.81 -2.82
N LEU A 442 -6.14 4.67 -2.63
CA LEU A 442 -5.16 5.53 -3.28
C LEU A 442 -5.05 5.23 -4.77
N GLY A 443 -5.02 3.94 -5.14
CA GLY A 443 -5.03 3.49 -6.53
C GLY A 443 -6.21 4.03 -7.32
N MET A 444 -7.44 3.91 -6.78
CA MET A 444 -8.66 4.44 -7.40
C MET A 444 -8.59 5.96 -7.60
N ALA A 445 -8.08 6.70 -6.61
CA ALA A 445 -7.89 8.14 -6.72
C ALA A 445 -6.86 8.53 -7.81
N THR A 446 -5.76 7.76 -7.95
CA THR A 446 -4.80 7.96 -9.05
C THR A 446 -5.39 7.60 -10.41
N GLY A 447 -6.28 6.60 -10.48
CA GLY A 447 -7.05 6.26 -11.67
C GLY A 447 -7.96 7.40 -12.10
N GLU A 448 -8.70 7.99 -11.16
CA GLU A 448 -9.55 9.16 -11.42
C GLU A 448 -8.75 10.33 -11.99
N ALA A 449 -7.59 10.63 -11.40
CA ALA A 449 -6.68 11.65 -11.89
C ALA A 449 -6.17 11.37 -13.32
N ALA A 450 -5.82 10.12 -13.64
CA ALA A 450 -5.36 9.74 -14.98
C ALA A 450 -6.45 9.93 -16.05
N GLY A 451 -7.70 9.56 -15.74
CA GLY A 451 -8.83 9.76 -16.64
C GLY A 451 -9.12 11.25 -16.93
N ALA A 452 -9.03 12.11 -15.91
CA ALA A 452 -9.18 13.56 -16.08
C ALA A 452 -7.98 14.20 -16.82
N ALA A 453 -6.76 13.73 -16.56
CA ALA A 453 -5.57 14.21 -17.25
C ALA A 453 -5.64 13.96 -18.77
N ALA A 454 -6.20 12.82 -19.19
CA ALA A 454 -6.42 12.50 -20.60
C ALA A 454 -7.29 13.56 -21.32
N LYS A 455 -8.30 14.10 -20.63
CA LYS A 455 -9.16 15.17 -21.15
C LYS A 455 -8.37 16.46 -21.30
N LEU A 456 -7.61 16.82 -20.27
CA LEU A 456 -6.85 18.06 -20.24
C LEU A 456 -5.78 18.12 -21.35
N ILE A 457 -5.02 17.04 -21.53
CA ILE A 457 -3.98 17.00 -22.58
C ILE A 457 -4.60 17.08 -23.98
N LYS A 458 -5.77 16.47 -24.18
CA LYS A 458 -6.51 16.51 -25.45
C LYS A 458 -6.99 17.91 -25.78
N GLU A 459 -7.50 18.65 -24.79
CA GLU A 459 -8.00 20.02 -24.99
C GLU A 459 -6.88 21.03 -25.26
N ARG A 460 -5.73 20.84 -24.60
CA ARG A 460 -4.58 21.74 -24.75
C ARG A 460 -3.68 21.37 -25.93
N GLY A 461 -3.76 20.13 -26.43
CA GLY A 461 -2.88 19.62 -27.47
C GLY A 461 -1.43 19.47 -26.99
N ILE A 462 -1.26 19.02 -25.74
CA ILE A 462 0.05 18.78 -25.10
C ILE A 462 0.22 17.29 -24.76
N THR A 463 1.42 16.89 -24.40
CA THR A 463 1.77 15.55 -23.90
C THR A 463 1.59 15.46 -22.38
N PHE A 464 1.62 14.24 -21.82
CA PHE A 464 1.63 14.09 -20.36
C PHE A 464 2.91 14.62 -19.74
N ARG A 465 4.05 14.53 -20.44
CA ARG A 465 5.33 15.09 -19.98
C ARG A 465 5.35 16.62 -20.00
N GLU A 466 4.62 17.25 -20.90
CA GLU A 466 4.42 18.71 -20.86
C GLU A 466 3.50 19.10 -19.69
N LEU A 467 2.39 18.37 -19.50
CA LEU A 467 1.48 18.57 -18.36
C LEU A 467 2.23 18.43 -17.02
N SER A 468 3.01 17.38 -16.84
CA SER A 468 3.74 17.08 -15.60
C SER A 468 4.84 18.08 -15.23
N ARG A 469 5.19 18.99 -16.15
CA ARG A 469 6.20 20.05 -15.96
C ARG A 469 5.58 21.44 -15.86
N SER A 470 4.26 21.54 -15.89
CA SER A 470 3.53 22.80 -15.91
C SER A 470 2.70 22.97 -14.63
N GLU A 471 3.17 23.82 -13.72
CA GLU A 471 2.43 24.16 -12.49
C GLU A 471 1.02 24.70 -12.78
N THR A 472 0.86 25.44 -13.88
CA THR A 472 -0.45 26.00 -14.26
C THR A 472 -1.40 24.91 -14.74
N ASP A 473 -0.95 24.04 -15.65
CA ASP A 473 -1.82 22.98 -16.19
C ASP A 473 -2.18 21.96 -15.10
N ILE A 474 -1.25 21.67 -14.18
CA ILE A 474 -1.52 20.81 -13.02
C ILE A 474 -2.46 21.47 -12.03
N ALA A 475 -2.35 22.78 -11.77
CA ALA A 475 -3.32 23.47 -10.94
C ALA A 475 -4.73 23.39 -11.53
N ASP A 476 -4.85 23.49 -12.87
CA ASP A 476 -6.12 23.31 -13.57
C ASP A 476 -6.63 21.86 -13.48
N LEU A 477 -5.76 20.85 -13.62
CA LEU A 477 -6.11 19.44 -13.40
C LEU A 477 -6.63 19.21 -11.98
N ARG A 478 -5.91 19.70 -10.96
CA ARG A 478 -6.29 19.57 -9.55
C ARG A 478 -7.64 20.24 -9.29
N LYS A 479 -7.84 21.46 -9.79
CA LYS A 479 -9.12 22.16 -9.68
C LYS A 479 -10.25 21.35 -10.31
N HIS A 480 -10.01 20.77 -11.48
CA HIS A 480 -11.00 19.95 -12.18
C HIS A 480 -11.38 18.70 -11.37
N LEU A 481 -10.40 18.02 -10.77
CA LEU A 481 -10.63 16.87 -9.87
C LEU A 481 -11.40 17.26 -8.60
N GLU A 482 -11.10 18.42 -8.01
CA GLU A 482 -11.84 18.96 -6.87
C GLU A 482 -13.31 19.27 -7.25
N ASP A 483 -13.54 19.86 -8.43
CA ASP A 483 -14.88 20.12 -8.96
C ASP A 483 -15.64 18.78 -9.23
N GLN A 484 -14.92 17.68 -9.50
CA GLN A 484 -15.45 16.31 -9.61
C GLN A 484 -15.58 15.57 -8.26
N GLY A 485 -15.21 16.21 -7.14
CA GLY A 485 -15.46 15.70 -5.79
C GLY A 485 -14.27 15.01 -5.12
N MET A 486 -13.07 15.04 -5.72
CA MET A 486 -11.84 14.66 -5.02
C MET A 486 -11.50 15.68 -3.92
N ASP A 487 -10.89 15.21 -2.83
CA ASP A 487 -10.33 16.08 -1.79
C ASP A 487 -8.81 16.08 -1.95
N LEU A 488 -8.30 17.16 -2.53
CA LEU A 488 -6.88 17.37 -2.76
C LEU A 488 -6.28 18.38 -1.77
N GLN A 489 -6.85 18.47 -0.56
CA GLN A 489 -6.34 19.34 0.48
C GLN A 489 -5.28 18.65 1.34
N MET A 490 -4.09 19.24 1.41
CA MET A 490 -3.10 18.89 2.43
C MET A 490 -3.46 19.51 3.78
N GLU A 491 -3.64 18.66 4.80
CA GLU A 491 -3.98 19.12 6.14
C GLU A 491 -2.80 19.75 6.87
N LYS A 492 -3.12 20.70 7.75
CA LYS A 492 -2.14 21.27 8.67
C LYS A 492 -2.08 20.42 9.93
N PHE A 493 -0.95 19.74 10.14
CA PHE A 493 -0.64 19.04 11.38
C PHE A 493 0.76 19.43 11.88
N ALA A 494 1.03 19.18 13.16
CA ALA A 494 2.35 19.40 13.73
C ALA A 494 3.34 18.42 13.09
N ALA A 495 4.53 18.92 12.74
CA ALA A 495 5.62 18.07 12.28
C ALA A 495 5.87 16.95 13.31
N PRO A 496 5.95 15.68 12.88
CA PRO A 496 6.23 14.57 13.76
C PRO A 496 7.51 14.77 14.57
N ASP A 497 7.58 14.25 15.79
CA ASP A 497 8.71 14.58 16.68
C ASP A 497 10.06 14.05 16.17
N TYR A 498 10.07 12.94 15.44
CA TYR A 498 11.29 12.38 14.87
C TYR A 498 11.94 13.30 13.82
N THR A 499 11.17 14.16 13.13
CA THR A 499 11.73 15.08 12.12
C THR A 499 12.49 16.25 12.76
N LYS A 500 12.29 16.48 14.07
CA LYS A 500 12.96 17.54 14.85
C LYS A 500 14.25 17.05 15.49
N HIS A 501 14.53 15.76 15.44
CA HIS A 501 15.71 15.17 16.06
C HIS A 501 16.99 15.62 15.36
N LYS A 502 18.08 15.86 16.11
CA LYS A 502 19.37 16.32 15.54
C LYS A 502 19.92 15.37 14.47
N ASP A 503 19.66 14.07 14.64
CA ASP A 503 20.12 12.99 13.76
C ASP A 503 19.10 12.58 12.68
N TYR A 504 18.07 13.40 12.40
CA TYR A 504 17.00 13.06 11.45
C TYR A 504 17.51 12.70 10.05
N ALA A 505 18.53 13.40 9.55
CA ALA A 505 19.15 13.08 8.25
C ALA A 505 19.79 11.68 8.23
N GLY A 506 20.34 11.23 9.36
CA GLY A 506 20.80 9.85 9.55
C GLY A 506 19.63 8.87 9.49
N LEU A 507 18.53 9.18 10.20
CA LEU A 507 17.33 8.37 10.23
C LEU A 507 16.71 8.20 8.83
N LEU A 508 16.63 9.26 8.02
CA LEU A 508 16.14 9.20 6.64
C LEU A 508 16.92 8.15 5.82
N THR A 509 18.25 8.21 5.90
CA THR A 509 19.11 7.25 5.19
C THR A 509 18.94 5.83 5.72
N ALA A 510 18.98 5.64 7.04
CA ALA A 510 18.85 4.31 7.65
C ALA A 510 17.49 3.66 7.32
N THR A 511 16.41 4.43 7.35
CA THR A 511 15.06 3.93 7.07
C THR A 511 14.89 3.64 5.57
N SER A 512 15.40 4.50 4.68
CA SER A 512 15.35 4.30 3.22
C SER A 512 16.18 3.09 2.74
N LEU A 513 17.12 2.64 3.57
CA LEU A 513 17.92 1.44 3.35
C LEU A 513 17.37 0.20 4.08
N TYR A 514 16.19 0.30 4.69
CA TYR A 514 15.56 -0.78 5.47
C TYR A 514 16.45 -1.29 6.62
N ILE A 515 17.29 -0.42 7.19
CA ILE A 515 18.17 -0.73 8.33
C ILE A 515 17.43 -0.62 9.66
N THR A 516 16.43 0.26 9.73
CA THR A 516 15.62 0.52 10.92
C THR A 516 14.16 0.75 10.55
N ILE A 517 13.28 0.57 11.53
CA ILE A 517 11.83 0.75 11.40
C ILE A 517 11.30 1.58 12.58
N GLY A 518 10.23 2.33 12.36
CA GLY A 518 9.51 3.10 13.37
C GLY A 518 8.37 2.35 14.06
N GLY A 519 7.83 1.32 13.40
CA GLY A 519 6.61 0.65 13.85
C GLY A 519 5.38 1.56 13.80
N TYR A 520 4.28 1.09 14.38
CA TYR A 520 3.00 1.81 14.41
C TYR A 520 3.08 3.21 15.04
N ASN A 521 3.98 3.39 16.01
CA ASN A 521 4.08 4.61 16.82
C ASN A 521 5.18 5.56 16.39
N ASN A 522 6.00 5.21 15.39
CA ASN A 522 7.14 6.02 14.97
C ASN A 522 8.08 6.30 16.17
N ASP A 523 8.47 5.27 16.90
CA ASP A 523 9.35 5.39 18.07
C ASP A 523 10.40 4.26 18.15
N SER A 524 10.22 3.20 17.37
CA SER A 524 11.05 1.98 17.45
C SER A 524 12.49 2.18 16.94
N TRP A 525 12.77 3.24 16.19
CA TRP A 525 14.14 3.65 15.86
C TRP A 525 14.96 4.05 17.08
N ALA A 526 14.30 4.49 18.16
CA ALA A 526 14.89 4.82 19.46
C ALA A 526 16.23 5.58 19.34
N LEU A 527 16.20 6.77 18.74
CA LEU A 527 17.40 7.51 18.31
C LEU A 527 18.39 7.74 19.45
N ASP A 528 17.91 8.11 20.64
CA ASP A 528 18.75 8.39 21.82
C ASP A 528 19.21 7.15 22.59
N LYS A 529 18.75 5.94 22.22
CA LYS A 529 19.20 4.71 22.89
C LYS A 529 20.60 4.33 22.41
N GLU A 530 21.40 3.81 23.33
CA GLU A 530 22.71 3.24 23.05
C GLU A 530 22.64 2.22 21.90
N SER A 531 23.55 2.38 20.95
CA SER A 531 23.80 1.42 19.89
C SER A 531 24.86 0.41 20.34
N ASN A 532 24.99 -0.68 19.58
CA ASN A 532 25.98 -1.71 19.86
C ASN A 532 26.68 -2.17 18.58
N SER A 533 27.85 -2.75 18.78
CA SER A 533 28.73 -3.18 17.70
C SER A 533 28.11 -4.21 16.75
N LYS A 534 27.24 -5.10 17.24
CA LYS A 534 26.56 -6.10 16.41
C LYS A 534 25.48 -5.47 15.52
N ARG A 535 24.67 -4.55 16.06
CA ARG A 535 23.67 -3.79 15.30
C ARG A 535 24.34 -2.98 14.19
N PHE A 536 25.38 -2.24 14.54
CA PHE A 536 26.10 -1.40 13.58
C PHE A 536 26.77 -2.22 12.47
N PHE A 537 27.42 -3.34 12.81
CA PHE A 537 27.97 -4.25 11.82
C PHE A 537 26.92 -4.79 10.85
N ASN A 538 25.73 -5.18 11.34
CA ASN A 538 24.65 -5.65 10.47
C ASN A 538 24.20 -4.55 9.50
N ALA A 539 24.12 -3.29 9.94
CA ALA A 539 23.81 -2.16 9.06
C ALA A 539 24.85 -2.00 7.94
N LEU A 540 26.14 -2.12 8.25
CA LEU A 540 27.20 -2.08 7.23
C LEU A 540 27.13 -3.25 6.24
N ARG A 541 26.68 -4.43 6.69
CA ARG A 541 26.42 -5.57 5.78
C ARG A 541 25.28 -5.26 4.81
N THR A 542 24.25 -4.53 5.25
CA THR A 542 23.20 -4.03 4.35
C THR A 542 23.78 -3.07 3.32
N LEU A 543 24.66 -2.14 3.72
CA LEU A 543 25.33 -1.23 2.78
C LEU A 543 26.16 -1.97 1.73
N GLN A 544 26.91 -2.99 2.13
CA GLN A 544 27.70 -3.84 1.23
C GLN A 544 26.87 -4.61 0.20
N LYS A 545 25.64 -5.01 0.58
CA LYS A 545 24.70 -5.64 -0.35
C LYS A 545 24.10 -4.62 -1.30
N ARG A 546 23.78 -3.42 -0.78
CA ARG A 546 23.10 -2.37 -1.54
C ARG A 546 24.02 -1.65 -2.54
N PHE A 547 25.26 -1.43 -2.15
CA PHE A 547 26.25 -0.68 -2.91
C PHE A 547 27.51 -1.52 -3.18
N PRO A 548 27.40 -2.70 -3.84
CA PRO A 548 28.52 -3.62 -4.00
C PRO A 548 29.68 -3.03 -4.82
N ASP A 549 29.39 -2.08 -5.73
CA ASP A 549 30.38 -1.41 -6.57
C ASP A 549 31.19 -0.34 -5.80
N SER A 550 30.58 0.28 -4.78
CA SER A 550 31.19 1.36 -4.00
C SER A 550 31.76 0.87 -2.67
N ILE A 551 31.15 -0.15 -2.06
CA ILE A 551 31.51 -0.68 -0.74
C ILE A 551 31.83 -2.16 -0.88
N GLN A 552 33.13 -2.47 -0.96
CA GLN A 552 33.61 -3.83 -1.18
C GLN A 552 33.08 -4.82 -0.15
N GLN A 553 32.65 -6.00 -0.63
CA GLN A 553 32.17 -7.09 0.22
C GLN A 553 33.32 -7.91 0.79
N VAL A 554 33.86 -7.49 1.93
CA VAL A 554 34.85 -8.30 2.65
C VAL A 554 34.14 -9.42 3.42
N LYS A 555 34.60 -10.67 3.24
CA LYS A 555 34.07 -11.84 3.96
C LYS A 555 34.60 -11.89 5.40
N ILE A 556 34.04 -11.06 6.27
CA ILE A 556 34.32 -11.05 7.71
C ILE A 556 33.05 -11.44 8.48
N SER A 557 33.21 -12.24 9.52
CA SER A 557 32.11 -12.65 10.41
C SER A 557 32.05 -11.74 11.65
N SER A 558 30.87 -11.57 12.23
CA SER A 558 30.72 -10.87 13.51
C SER A 558 31.52 -11.54 14.64
N SER A 559 31.59 -12.87 14.64
CA SER A 559 32.36 -13.66 15.60
C SER A 559 33.87 -13.39 15.51
N SER A 560 34.42 -13.22 14.30
CA SER A 560 35.84 -12.91 14.11
C SER A 560 36.23 -11.51 14.60
N LEU A 561 35.25 -10.63 14.81
CA LEU A 561 35.45 -9.26 15.29
C LEU A 561 35.15 -9.11 16.79
N GLY A 562 34.70 -10.18 17.47
CA GLY A 562 34.35 -10.12 18.91
C GLY A 562 33.19 -9.18 19.22
N LEU A 563 32.27 -8.96 18.27
CA LEU A 563 31.17 -8.00 18.42
C LEU A 563 30.15 -8.47 19.46
N THR A 564 29.73 -7.55 20.33
CA THR A 564 28.74 -7.78 21.40
C THR A 564 27.54 -6.85 21.27
N SER A 565 26.40 -7.31 21.81
CA SER A 565 25.18 -6.52 22.03
C SER A 565 25.12 -5.87 23.40
N ASP A 566 26.01 -6.25 24.31
CA ASP A 566 25.86 -6.01 25.76
C ASP A 566 26.64 -4.79 26.24
N GLN A 567 27.40 -4.15 25.35
CA GLN A 567 28.19 -2.96 25.63
C GLN A 567 27.86 -1.86 24.61
N PRO A 568 27.86 -0.59 25.03
CA PRO A 568 27.74 0.54 24.14
C PRO A 568 28.85 0.54 23.09
N LEU A 569 28.52 0.99 21.89
CA LEU A 569 29.49 1.18 20.81
C LEU A 569 30.23 2.50 21.00
N SER A 570 31.56 2.49 20.97
CA SER A 570 32.35 3.74 20.92
C SER A 570 32.60 4.22 19.49
N ALA A 571 32.95 5.51 19.35
CA ALA A 571 33.35 6.11 18.09
C ALA A 571 34.52 5.36 17.44
N GLU A 572 35.61 5.13 18.18
CA GLU A 572 36.76 4.38 17.65
C GLU A 572 36.41 2.95 17.25
N GLN A 573 35.58 2.25 18.04
CA GLN A 573 35.12 0.92 17.69
C GLN A 573 34.28 0.92 16.41
N SER A 574 33.38 1.90 16.24
CA SER A 574 32.58 2.04 15.03
C SER A 574 33.48 2.24 13.80
N ALA A 575 34.51 3.09 13.92
CA ALA A 575 35.45 3.36 12.86
C ALA A 575 36.29 2.13 12.50
N GLU A 576 36.74 1.38 13.51
CA GLU A 576 37.43 0.11 13.29
C GLU A 576 36.58 -0.89 12.53
N ILE A 577 35.28 -1.00 12.87
CA ILE A 577 34.37 -1.91 12.19
C ILE A 577 34.21 -1.50 10.73
N ILE A 578 34.03 -0.21 10.44
CA ILE A 578 33.96 0.31 9.07
C ILE A 578 35.22 -0.09 8.29
N LEU A 579 36.40 0.26 8.79
CA LEU A 579 37.68 0.01 8.11
C LEU A 579 37.91 -1.48 7.85
N LYS A 580 37.60 -2.34 8.83
CA LYS A 580 37.70 -3.80 8.66
C LYS A 580 36.72 -4.32 7.62
N VAL A 581 35.47 -3.88 7.67
CA VAL A 581 34.40 -4.31 6.75
C VAL A 581 34.65 -3.84 5.32
N THR A 582 35.31 -2.70 5.13
CA THR A 582 35.67 -2.17 3.81
C THR A 582 37.06 -2.61 3.32
N GLY A 583 37.79 -3.41 4.09
CA GLY A 583 39.05 -4.03 3.68
C GLY A 583 40.31 -3.20 3.92
N ASN A 584 40.23 -2.14 4.73
CA ASN A 584 41.33 -1.26 5.08
C ASN A 584 41.86 -1.60 6.49
N SER A 585 42.73 -2.61 6.59
CA SER A 585 43.14 -3.20 7.88
C SER A 585 44.29 -2.50 8.61
N ASP A 586 44.88 -1.45 8.03
CA ASP A 586 46.16 -0.91 8.49
C ASP A 586 46.05 0.21 9.56
N ALA A 587 44.83 0.53 10.03
CA ALA A 587 44.61 1.57 11.02
C ALA A 587 44.70 1.06 12.47
N SER A 588 45.39 1.82 13.32
CA SER A 588 45.44 1.61 14.77
C SER A 588 44.09 1.92 15.44
N SER A 589 43.69 1.10 16.42
CA SER A 589 42.46 1.25 17.24
C SER A 589 42.24 2.62 17.89
N LYS A 590 43.28 3.45 18.01
CA LYS A 590 43.21 4.77 18.69
C LYS A 590 43.09 5.96 17.74
N THR A 591 43.14 5.72 16.43
CA THR A 591 43.10 6.77 15.41
C THR A 591 42.19 6.39 14.23
N ALA A 592 41.31 5.40 14.43
CA ALA A 592 40.47 4.86 13.37
C ALA A 592 39.45 5.90 12.92
N MET A 593 38.85 6.64 13.86
CA MET A 593 37.88 7.69 13.50
C MET A 593 38.54 8.83 12.73
N GLN A 594 39.70 9.32 13.19
CA GLN A 594 40.47 10.34 12.47
C GLN A 594 40.84 9.86 11.05
N THR A 595 41.21 8.58 10.90
CA THR A 595 41.51 8.00 9.58
C THR A 595 40.31 8.12 8.63
N LEU A 596 39.09 7.80 9.10
CA LEU A 596 37.88 7.93 8.28
C LEU A 596 37.55 9.38 7.91
N VAL A 597 37.84 10.34 8.80
CA VAL A 597 37.68 11.76 8.54
C VAL A 597 38.69 12.24 7.49
N ASP A 598 39.96 11.85 7.62
CA ASP A 598 41.02 12.21 6.67
C ASP A 598 40.78 11.60 5.27
N MET A 599 40.17 10.41 5.22
CA MET A 599 39.70 9.77 3.98
C MET A 599 38.47 10.47 3.36
N GLY A 600 37.81 11.37 4.09
CA GLY A 600 36.57 12.03 3.68
C GLY A 600 35.34 11.12 3.70
N TRP A 601 35.44 9.95 4.33
CA TRP A 601 34.32 8.99 4.43
C TRP A 601 33.32 9.42 5.49
N ILE A 602 33.80 9.92 6.63
CA ILE A 602 33.00 10.48 7.71
C ILE A 602 33.28 11.98 7.83
N ARG A 603 32.26 12.80 8.07
CA ARG A 603 32.44 14.25 8.23
C ARG A 603 32.91 14.56 9.65
N ALA A 604 33.86 15.48 9.79
CA ALA A 604 34.29 15.97 11.10
C ALA A 604 33.10 16.51 11.92
N THR A 605 32.19 17.24 11.27
CA THR A 605 30.98 17.78 11.91
C THR A 605 30.01 16.71 12.43
N THR A 606 30.01 15.51 11.83
CA THR A 606 29.22 14.38 12.34
C THR A 606 29.80 13.91 13.68
N VAL A 607 31.13 13.76 13.76
CA VAL A 607 31.81 13.32 14.99
C VAL A 607 31.70 14.37 16.10
N GLU A 608 31.82 15.65 15.76
CA GLU A 608 31.62 16.78 16.69
C GLU A 608 30.20 16.83 17.26
N GLY A 609 29.22 16.23 16.59
CA GLY A 609 27.82 16.14 17.03
C GLY A 609 27.52 15.01 18.02
N PHE A 610 28.50 14.16 18.34
CA PHE A 610 28.34 13.08 19.31
C PHE A 610 28.46 13.62 20.74
N GLU A 611 27.52 13.26 21.61
CA GLU A 611 27.52 13.71 23.01
C GLU A 611 28.53 12.92 23.86
N ASP A 612 28.67 11.62 23.62
CA ASP A 612 29.64 10.74 24.28
C ASP A 612 30.33 9.81 23.27
N LEU A 613 31.61 10.04 23.03
CA LEU A 613 32.44 9.25 22.11
C LEU A 613 32.62 7.78 22.54
N ASN A 614 32.30 7.42 23.79
CA ASN A 614 32.37 6.04 24.27
C ASN A 614 31.02 5.31 24.23
N GLN A 615 29.92 6.03 24.01
CA GLN A 615 28.55 5.51 24.09
C GLN A 615 27.68 6.10 22.98
N LEU A 616 27.94 5.70 21.74
CA LEU A 616 27.17 6.14 20.59
C LEU A 616 25.72 5.67 20.68
N THR A 617 24.81 6.58 20.35
CA THR A 617 23.39 6.30 20.22
C THR A 617 23.05 5.69 18.85
N ASN A 618 21.81 5.23 18.66
CA ASN A 618 21.33 4.82 17.35
C ASN A 618 21.40 5.97 16.34
N GLY A 619 21.01 7.18 16.75
CA GLY A 619 21.09 8.40 15.94
C GLY A 619 22.51 8.65 15.43
N ASP A 620 23.51 8.58 16.32
CA ASP A 620 24.92 8.74 15.97
C ASP A 620 25.36 7.71 14.93
N THR A 621 24.97 6.44 15.10
CA THR A 621 25.30 5.38 14.13
C THR A 621 24.61 5.57 12.77
N PHE A 622 23.39 6.11 12.76
CA PHE A 622 22.69 6.43 11.51
C PHE A 622 23.35 7.61 10.78
N MET A 623 23.90 8.58 11.51
CA MET A 623 24.69 9.67 10.92
C MET A 623 26.00 9.17 10.30
N LEU A 624 26.69 8.21 10.94
CA LEU A 624 27.85 7.55 10.34
C LEU A 624 27.47 6.80 9.04
N ILE A 625 26.34 6.09 9.05
CA ILE A 625 25.81 5.41 7.86
C ILE A 625 25.51 6.41 6.74
N ARG A 626 24.84 7.52 7.05
CA ARG A 626 24.57 8.59 6.08
C ARG A 626 25.85 9.10 5.45
N ASP A 627 26.87 9.42 6.24
CA ASP A 627 28.12 9.95 5.69
C ASP A 627 28.82 8.93 4.78
N LEU A 628 28.82 7.64 5.15
CA LEU A 628 29.36 6.60 4.27
C LEU A 628 28.59 6.50 2.95
N VAL A 629 27.26 6.52 3.01
CA VAL A 629 26.42 6.42 1.81
C VAL A 629 26.62 7.64 0.90
N ASN A 630 26.63 8.84 1.47
CA ASN A 630 26.84 10.07 0.72
C ASN A 630 28.24 10.15 0.11
N ASN A 631 29.28 9.87 0.90
CA ASN A 631 30.66 10.14 0.50
C ASN A 631 31.33 8.97 -0.24
N VAL A 632 30.85 7.74 -0.05
CA VAL A 632 31.41 6.53 -0.68
C VAL A 632 30.50 6.00 -1.78
N ALA A 633 29.19 5.87 -1.52
CA ALA A 633 28.24 5.39 -2.53
C ALA A 633 27.74 6.50 -3.47
N GLY A 634 27.87 7.77 -3.09
CA GLY A 634 27.42 8.91 -3.90
C GLY A 634 25.91 9.05 -3.97
N VAL A 635 25.18 8.49 -2.98
CA VAL A 635 23.72 8.52 -2.89
C VAL A 635 23.32 9.38 -1.69
N THR A 636 22.29 10.20 -1.86
CA THR A 636 21.76 11.08 -0.80
C THR A 636 20.27 10.84 -0.62
N TYR A 637 19.82 10.72 0.63
CA TYR A 637 18.41 10.63 1.01
C TYR A 637 18.03 11.92 1.77
N GLU A 638 17.36 12.85 1.09
CA GLU A 638 17.00 14.19 1.58
C GLU A 638 15.61 14.66 1.12
#